data_AF-A0A413Q7S6-F1
#
_entry.id   AF-A0A413Q7S6-F1
#
_cell.length_a   1.000
_cell.length_b   1.000
_cell.length_c   1.000
_cell.angle_alpha   90.00
_cell.angle_beta   90.00
_cell.angle_gamma   90.00
#
_symmetry.space_group_name_H-M   'P 1'
#
loop_
_entity.id
_entity.type
_entity.pdbx_description
1 polymer ?
#
loop_
_entity_poly.entity_id
_entity_poly.type
_entity_poly.pdbx_seq_one_letter_code
_entity_poly.pdbx_strand_id
1 'polypeptide(L)'
;MSVNELFDDYIAFYKIDLCGNYWIKEILSTPMALKLFCDLYGNSSVGNLDKNSLVITKLFQKKINSVEESYRKQEKETNQQSMIKTILVNIATLLTNKNELTFEDIFNESREPIKSHLEDLLFFIEKEGFIYSHQICEDEFSEPVIVYSWGMQPAFDYLIGRKLYDAIRNGKNIQIEYTNGIYQMLSLIVIEEDGKLISEYSNIKLEESVLFDLICYTLANTSVEIASKYHDYVKKLMHYSEVEFREIVNRVIIPVSEINNHPLGGKLLDEFLRGFDKPAQRDIWWSIPTYLRNNYNASWRTFSELDLSMIALSDKDNYMGKPLILVWRLSSVDNDVRRDCRLKLTEWGINNPYEYLDLLLYCADINDEQIVEDIFAIAYGIALGKFVQKEYLEKLSSWIVENVYSEEGLFKYENSAIRYYCKGIVKIAISKGLCDAECEKRISEKYIRKSSFMPAYKDSFDSKRLSGYGPIYYDLARYVLCDHLDRFFCINYKTREYLRETEKFIEKYKKEYDVDMLAPEGLIISIAFQYLLNQGWDEKIFWECEDKNNLGIDICIRNTYMRSTHGAKSKVMTVAEKYVWCVKHRMEAVFASQLQYNYYGQGVRYISDYYEIDDFTNTYQDYVNSRYTKIEDKWIHTDQMVKTPYKEFSAENIEKWMKKKDTPDFTVWLGEKTDARILYAYTNIVNEVLGIEEAIWISSGIVKNNDFEKLIAEVNVYSEERSELLNVAEFHSYVETCGFYTPQEVCAVQSVKEANESINIGNEKNVIQVYKLVATCLSEHIENIEKTFYLPSRIARILTGITYGDGYEYINDNNEVVCKYSDVSKGENNQQECLQINSHILASSLKENDYRMFWVFRVYRSPSSKAYELYGNDITHDTDRSYIVWFDEEKSRYIELKEIEPVIVENNNDYVLKVKYLYD
;
A
#
# COMPACT_ATOMS: atom_id res chain seq x y z
N MET A 1 -22.48 10.28 -1.39
CA MET A 1 -21.79 11.52 -0.96
C MET A 1 -21.68 11.49 0.54
N SER A 2 -20.47 11.53 1.06
CA SER A 2 -20.23 11.61 2.50
C SER A 2 -20.61 13.00 3.01
N VAL A 3 -20.90 13.13 4.31
CA VAL A 3 -21.15 14.47 4.90
C VAL A 3 -19.92 15.37 4.75
N ASN A 4 -18.72 14.79 4.83
CA ASN A 4 -17.46 15.50 4.65
C ASN A 4 -17.33 16.16 3.26
N GLU A 5 -17.85 15.52 2.21
CA GLU A 5 -17.91 16.07 0.85
C GLU A 5 -18.94 17.20 0.73
N LEU A 6 -20.09 17.07 1.40
CA LEU A 6 -21.20 18.02 1.31
C LEU A 6 -21.03 19.24 2.22
N PHE A 7 -20.25 19.11 3.30
CA PHE A 7 -20.20 20.07 4.39
C PHE A 7 -19.86 21.49 3.90
N ASP A 8 -18.76 21.64 3.19
CA ASP A 8 -18.25 22.96 2.82
C ASP A 8 -19.21 23.68 1.85
N ASP A 9 -19.82 22.94 0.92
CA ASP A 9 -20.83 23.45 -0.02
C ASP A 9 -22.10 23.94 0.72
N TYR A 10 -22.58 23.17 1.70
CA TYR A 10 -23.75 23.53 2.49
C TYR A 10 -23.49 24.74 3.40
N ILE A 11 -22.35 24.76 4.10
CA ILE A 11 -21.96 25.90 4.95
C ILE A 11 -21.89 27.19 4.10
N ALA A 12 -21.32 27.10 2.89
CA ALA A 12 -21.26 28.22 1.96
C ALA A 12 -22.65 28.65 1.46
N PHE A 13 -23.50 27.70 1.04
CA PHE A 13 -24.85 27.97 0.54
C PHE A 13 -25.73 28.67 1.59
N TYR A 14 -25.71 28.19 2.84
CA TYR A 14 -26.45 28.77 3.96
C TYR A 14 -25.78 30.01 4.58
N LYS A 15 -24.62 30.44 4.07
CA LYS A 15 -23.86 31.62 4.53
C LYS A 15 -23.59 31.60 6.03
N ILE A 16 -23.05 30.48 6.52
CA ILE A 16 -22.74 30.27 7.94
C ILE A 16 -21.27 30.61 8.18
N ASP A 17 -20.99 31.50 9.14
CA ASP A 17 -19.63 31.77 9.60
C ASP A 17 -19.31 30.90 10.81
N LEU A 18 -18.41 29.94 10.65
CA LEU A 18 -18.01 29.01 11.71
C LEU A 18 -17.11 29.64 12.77
N CYS A 19 -16.56 30.84 12.55
CA CYS A 19 -15.67 31.54 13.50
C CYS A 19 -14.51 30.67 14.05
N GLY A 20 -13.95 29.78 13.22
CA GLY A 20 -12.87 28.87 13.61
C GLY A 20 -13.31 27.54 14.23
N ASN A 21 -14.61 27.28 14.40
CA ASN A 21 -15.16 26.02 14.94
C ASN A 21 -15.21 24.90 13.88
N TYR A 22 -14.07 24.57 13.26
CA TYR A 22 -14.00 23.52 12.23
C TYR A 22 -14.30 22.11 12.74
N TRP A 23 -14.23 21.88 14.06
CA TRP A 23 -14.64 20.64 14.72
C TRP A 23 -16.11 20.27 14.46
N ILE A 24 -16.96 21.22 14.06
CA ILE A 24 -18.37 20.97 13.72
C ILE A 24 -18.49 19.97 12.56
N LYS A 25 -17.54 20.00 11.61
CA LYS A 25 -17.48 19.07 10.47
C LYS A 25 -17.32 17.62 10.94
N GLU A 26 -16.53 17.40 11.99
CA GLU A 26 -16.23 16.08 12.54
C GLU A 26 -17.41 15.47 13.32
N ILE A 27 -18.29 16.31 13.88
CA ILE A 27 -19.41 15.86 14.73
C ILE A 27 -20.69 15.58 13.93
N LEU A 28 -20.91 16.30 12.83
CA LEU A 28 -22.11 16.13 12.00
C LEU A 28 -21.96 14.88 11.11
N SER A 29 -22.29 13.72 11.66
CA SER A 29 -22.09 12.42 11.02
C SER A 29 -23.15 12.04 9.97
N THR A 30 -24.28 12.76 9.90
CA THR A 30 -25.37 12.45 8.94
C THR A 30 -25.77 13.67 8.09
N PRO A 31 -26.19 13.47 6.83
CA PRO A 31 -26.69 14.56 5.98
C PRO A 31 -27.88 15.29 6.62
N MET A 32 -28.72 14.58 7.39
CA MET A 32 -29.83 15.17 8.13
C MET A 32 -29.34 16.10 9.24
N ALA A 33 -28.33 15.69 10.03
CA ALA A 33 -27.73 16.55 11.05
C ALA A 33 -27.11 17.82 10.42
N LEU A 34 -26.41 17.68 9.30
CA LEU A 34 -25.89 18.82 8.54
C LEU A 34 -27.00 19.76 8.07
N LYS A 35 -28.07 19.24 7.48
CA LYS A 35 -29.22 20.04 7.05
C LYS A 35 -29.87 20.77 8.22
N LEU A 36 -30.15 20.09 9.33
CA LEU A 36 -30.76 20.71 10.51
C LEU A 36 -29.87 21.80 11.11
N PHE A 37 -28.57 21.56 11.18
CA PHE A 37 -27.60 22.57 11.59
C PHE A 37 -27.68 23.79 10.67
N CYS A 38 -27.68 23.57 9.35
CA CYS A 38 -27.75 24.65 8.38
C CYS A 38 -29.07 25.44 8.46
N ASP A 39 -30.20 24.77 8.64
CA ASP A 39 -31.51 25.39 8.83
C ASP A 39 -31.55 26.25 10.10
N LEU A 40 -30.88 25.82 11.17
CA LEU A 40 -30.86 26.51 12.46
C LEU A 40 -29.94 27.74 12.50
N TYR A 41 -28.80 27.66 11.82
CA TYR A 41 -27.74 28.67 11.89
C TYR A 41 -27.51 29.42 10.56
N GLY A 42 -28.37 29.24 9.56
CA GLY A 42 -28.29 29.94 8.29
C GLY A 42 -28.25 31.46 8.44
N ASN A 43 -27.37 32.12 7.68
CA ASN A 43 -27.08 33.56 7.75
C ASN A 43 -26.62 34.05 9.15
N SER A 44 -25.97 33.19 9.94
CA SER A 44 -25.49 33.54 11.28
C SER A 44 -24.01 33.18 11.50
N SER A 45 -23.45 33.71 12.58
CA SER A 45 -22.09 33.45 13.05
C SER A 45 -22.13 32.56 14.29
N VAL A 46 -21.33 31.50 14.28
CA VAL A 46 -21.39 30.39 15.24
C VAL A 46 -20.13 30.42 16.12
N GLY A 47 -20.06 31.39 17.04
CA GLY A 47 -18.87 31.61 17.87
C GLY A 47 -18.70 30.65 19.05
N ASN A 48 -19.76 30.44 19.86
CA ASN A 48 -19.74 29.58 21.04
C ASN A 48 -20.89 28.56 20.95
N LEU A 49 -20.59 27.34 20.54
CA LEU A 49 -21.56 26.24 20.51
C LEU A 49 -21.09 25.08 21.39
N ASP A 50 -21.99 24.58 22.22
CA ASP A 50 -21.76 23.35 22.98
C ASP A 50 -21.79 22.14 22.02
N LYS A 51 -20.80 21.25 22.10
CA LYS A 51 -20.66 20.06 21.24
C LYS A 51 -21.91 19.19 21.31
N ASN A 52 -22.50 19.08 22.49
CA ASN A 52 -23.69 18.24 22.74
C ASN A 52 -24.96 18.79 22.12
N SER A 53 -24.93 20.06 21.73
CA SER A 53 -26.06 20.67 21.05
C SER A 53 -26.17 20.29 19.56
N LEU A 54 -25.19 19.54 19.03
CA LEU A 54 -25.15 19.03 17.66
C LEU A 54 -25.62 17.58 17.51
N VAL A 55 -25.93 16.89 18.62
CA VAL A 55 -26.55 15.57 18.56
C VAL A 55 -27.92 15.69 17.87
N ILE A 56 -28.25 14.75 16.99
CA ILE A 56 -29.43 14.84 16.11
C ILE A 56 -30.74 15.07 16.88
N THR A 57 -30.88 14.48 18.07
CA THR A 57 -32.06 14.65 18.94
C THR A 57 -32.20 16.08 19.48
N LYS A 58 -31.08 16.77 19.76
CA LYS A 58 -31.05 18.18 20.17
C LYS A 58 -31.26 19.12 18.99
N LEU A 59 -30.72 18.77 17.81
CA LEU A 59 -30.97 19.51 16.57
C LEU A 59 -32.46 19.48 16.20
N PHE A 60 -33.12 18.33 16.26
CA PHE A 60 -34.57 18.23 16.07
C PHE A 60 -35.35 19.02 17.11
N GLN A 61 -34.97 18.92 18.39
CA GLN A 61 -35.60 19.70 19.46
C GLN A 61 -35.53 21.21 19.17
N LYS A 62 -34.33 21.70 18.80
CA LYS A 62 -34.10 23.11 18.45
C LYS A 62 -34.89 23.51 17.20
N LYS A 63 -34.90 22.69 16.15
CA LYS A 63 -35.64 22.98 14.90
C LYS A 63 -37.13 23.11 15.17
N ILE A 64 -37.72 22.15 15.89
CA ILE A 64 -39.16 22.18 16.20
C ILE A 64 -39.49 23.38 17.11
N ASN A 65 -38.66 23.70 18.09
CA ASN A 65 -38.83 24.90 18.91
C ASN A 65 -38.76 26.19 18.08
N SER A 66 -37.78 26.30 17.18
CA SER A 66 -37.60 27.45 16.29
C SER A 66 -38.79 27.64 15.34
N VAL A 67 -39.34 26.54 14.82
CA VAL A 67 -40.54 26.55 13.96
C VAL A 67 -41.78 26.97 14.75
N GLU A 68 -41.97 26.45 15.96
CA GLU A 68 -43.05 26.89 16.87
C GLU A 68 -42.94 28.39 17.19
N GLU A 69 -41.75 28.89 17.53
CA GLU A 69 -41.52 30.31 17.78
C GLU A 69 -41.78 31.18 16.53
N SER A 70 -41.43 30.68 15.35
CA SER A 70 -41.69 31.37 14.08
C SER A 70 -43.17 31.43 13.75
N TYR A 71 -43.93 30.37 14.06
CA TYR A 71 -45.39 30.35 13.94
C TYR A 71 -46.04 31.34 14.93
N ARG A 72 -45.58 31.37 16.19
CA ARG A 72 -46.04 32.32 17.22
C ARG A 72 -45.86 33.77 16.83
N LYS A 73 -44.73 34.12 16.20
CA LYS A 73 -44.43 35.48 15.74
C LYS A 73 -45.42 36.00 14.68
N GLN A 74 -46.24 35.13 14.09
CA GLN A 74 -47.32 35.52 13.18
C GLN A 74 -48.62 35.90 13.91
N GLU A 75 -48.58 36.04 15.25
CA GLU A 75 -49.72 36.31 16.14
C GLU A 75 -50.85 35.26 16.08
N LYS A 76 -50.54 34.05 15.59
CA LYS A 76 -51.49 32.94 15.43
C LYS A 76 -51.64 32.05 16.67
N GLU A 77 -50.88 32.33 17.73
CA GLU A 77 -50.81 31.49 18.92
C GLU A 77 -50.55 32.31 20.19
N THR A 78 -51.12 31.90 21.34
CA THR A 78 -50.81 32.47 22.66
C THR A 78 -49.59 31.80 23.30
N ASN A 79 -48.87 32.49 24.20
CA ASN A 79 -47.66 31.95 24.86
C ASN A 79 -47.81 30.60 25.61
N GLN A 80 -49.05 30.13 25.83
CA GLN A 80 -49.34 28.86 26.52
C GLN A 80 -49.71 27.70 25.59
N GLN A 81 -49.93 27.95 24.30
CA GLN A 81 -50.27 26.93 23.32
C GLN A 81 -48.99 26.41 22.63
N SER A 82 -48.96 25.14 22.20
CA SER A 82 -47.87 24.56 21.39
C SER A 82 -48.47 23.79 20.21
N MET A 83 -49.11 24.52 19.30
CA MET A 83 -49.90 23.99 18.19
C MET A 83 -49.05 23.20 17.21
N ILE A 84 -47.83 23.67 16.87
CA ILE A 84 -46.93 22.99 15.93
C ILE A 84 -46.49 21.63 16.48
N LYS A 85 -45.99 21.58 17.72
CA LYS A 85 -45.62 20.30 18.34
C LYS A 85 -46.80 19.35 18.42
N THR A 86 -47.97 19.85 18.80
CA THR A 86 -49.15 19.01 18.97
C THR A 86 -49.64 18.44 17.64
N ILE A 87 -49.72 19.25 16.58
CA ILE A 87 -50.12 18.76 15.25
C ILE A 87 -49.10 17.78 14.67
N LEU A 88 -47.79 18.05 14.83
CA LEU A 88 -46.74 17.14 14.38
C LEU A 88 -46.81 15.78 15.10
N VAL A 89 -47.03 15.74 16.41
CA VAL A 89 -47.20 14.49 17.17
C VAL A 89 -48.47 13.74 16.77
N ASN A 90 -49.56 14.47 16.50
CA ASN A 90 -50.81 13.88 16.01
C ASN A 90 -50.61 13.22 14.65
N ILE A 91 -50.00 13.94 13.70
CA ILE A 91 -49.67 13.41 12.37
C ILE A 91 -48.72 12.22 12.48
N ALA A 92 -47.67 12.30 13.30
CA ALA A 92 -46.74 11.19 13.54
C ALA A 92 -47.47 9.92 14.01
N THR A 93 -48.39 10.08 14.97
CA THR A 93 -49.17 8.98 15.55
C THR A 93 -50.17 8.40 14.55
N LEU A 94 -50.72 9.22 13.66
CA LEU A 94 -51.63 8.76 12.62
C LEU A 94 -50.89 8.00 11.53
N LEU A 95 -49.74 8.52 11.11
CA LEU A 95 -48.91 7.92 10.07
C LEU A 95 -48.28 6.59 10.48
N THR A 96 -48.17 6.27 11.78
CA THR A 96 -47.75 4.92 12.21
C THR A 96 -48.77 3.84 11.87
N ASN A 97 -50.04 4.23 11.65
CA ASN A 97 -51.14 3.29 11.36
C ASN A 97 -51.64 3.40 9.90
N LYS A 98 -51.35 4.50 9.19
CA LYS A 98 -51.75 4.76 7.81
C LYS A 98 -50.56 5.32 7.02
N ASN A 99 -50.35 4.85 5.79
CA ASN A 99 -49.26 5.37 4.95
C ASN A 99 -49.46 6.84 4.53
N GLU A 100 -50.71 7.23 4.32
CA GLU A 100 -51.12 8.56 3.88
C GLU A 100 -52.38 9.00 4.66
N LEU A 101 -52.50 10.29 4.90
CA LEU A 101 -53.60 10.88 5.67
C LEU A 101 -54.39 11.85 4.81
N THR A 102 -55.71 11.79 4.91
CA THR A 102 -56.60 12.83 4.38
C THR A 102 -56.67 14.02 5.34
N PHE A 103 -57.16 15.17 4.87
CA PHE A 103 -57.46 16.29 5.75
C PHE A 103 -58.45 15.88 6.87
N GLU A 104 -59.49 15.10 6.52
CA GLU A 104 -60.47 14.58 7.47
C GLU A 104 -59.85 13.68 8.54
N ASP A 105 -58.88 12.84 8.19
CA ASP A 105 -58.17 12.00 9.17
C ASP A 105 -57.50 12.84 10.26
N ILE A 106 -56.81 13.91 9.85
CA ILE A 106 -56.09 14.81 10.78
C ILE A 106 -57.08 15.69 11.54
N PHE A 107 -58.13 16.17 10.87
CA PHE A 107 -59.17 16.99 11.48
C PHE A 107 -59.92 16.24 12.57
N ASN A 108 -60.29 14.98 12.33
CA ASN A 108 -61.06 14.18 13.29
C ASN A 108 -60.31 13.92 14.60
N GLU A 109 -58.99 13.70 14.54
CA GLU A 109 -58.13 13.48 15.72
C GLU A 109 -57.67 14.77 16.41
N SER A 110 -57.86 15.93 15.78
CA SER A 110 -57.45 17.22 16.34
C SER A 110 -58.45 17.77 17.37
N ARG A 111 -57.94 18.52 18.36
CA ARG A 111 -58.75 19.25 19.36
C ARG A 111 -58.54 20.75 19.22
N GLU A 112 -59.47 21.57 19.72
CA GLU A 112 -59.24 23.02 19.77
C GLU A 112 -57.99 23.36 20.59
N PRO A 113 -57.14 24.33 20.15
CA PRO A 113 -57.34 25.27 19.04
C PRO A 113 -56.85 24.80 17.66
N ILE A 114 -56.33 23.58 17.53
CA ILE A 114 -55.71 23.05 16.29
C ILE A 114 -56.73 22.98 15.16
N LYS A 115 -57.95 22.51 15.46
CA LYS A 115 -59.05 22.42 14.49
C LYS A 115 -59.32 23.75 13.79
N SER A 116 -59.37 24.84 14.56
CA SER A 116 -59.60 26.18 14.04
C SER A 116 -58.47 26.71 13.14
N HIS A 117 -57.27 26.12 13.20
CA HIS A 117 -56.08 26.57 12.46
C HIS A 117 -55.50 25.48 11.55
N LEU A 118 -56.24 24.40 11.27
CA LEU A 118 -55.64 23.19 10.70
C LEU A 118 -55.04 23.42 9.30
N GLU A 119 -55.76 24.09 8.40
CA GLU A 119 -55.25 24.39 7.05
C GLU A 119 -53.96 25.21 7.10
N ASP A 120 -53.95 26.27 7.93
CA ASP A 120 -52.78 27.12 8.15
C ASP A 120 -51.59 26.34 8.73
N LEU A 121 -51.86 25.45 9.70
CA LEU A 121 -50.85 24.59 10.32
C LEU A 121 -50.25 23.62 9.31
N LEU A 122 -51.08 22.93 8.52
CA LEU A 122 -50.64 21.97 7.50
C LEU A 122 -49.77 22.67 6.45
N PHE A 123 -50.22 23.82 5.93
CA PHE A 123 -49.44 24.63 5.00
C PHE A 123 -48.08 25.05 5.58
N PHE A 124 -48.06 25.45 6.85
CA PHE A 124 -46.85 25.91 7.51
C PHE A 124 -45.83 24.77 7.72
N ILE A 125 -46.26 23.61 8.21
CA ILE A 125 -45.36 22.47 8.43
C ILE A 125 -44.93 21.79 7.12
N GLU A 126 -45.75 21.87 6.07
CA GLU A 126 -45.37 21.44 4.71
C GLU A 126 -44.28 22.34 4.14
N LYS A 127 -44.39 23.67 4.29
CA LYS A 127 -43.36 24.62 3.87
C LYS A 127 -42.02 24.39 4.58
N GLU A 128 -42.06 23.99 5.85
CA GLU A 128 -40.88 23.60 6.61
C GLU A 128 -40.38 22.18 6.27
N GLY A 129 -41.08 21.45 5.40
CA GLY A 129 -40.70 20.15 4.88
C GLY A 129 -40.95 18.98 5.82
N PHE A 130 -41.75 19.15 6.89
CA PHE A 130 -42.10 18.03 7.77
C PHE A 130 -43.04 17.04 7.08
N ILE A 131 -44.04 17.53 6.34
CA ILE A 131 -44.97 16.73 5.54
C ILE A 131 -44.84 17.07 4.06
N TYR A 132 -45.32 16.17 3.21
CA TYR A 132 -45.49 16.37 1.78
C TYR A 132 -46.94 16.09 1.39
N SER A 133 -47.55 16.96 0.59
CA SER A 133 -48.88 16.72 0.04
C SER A 133 -48.84 16.39 -1.45
N HIS A 134 -49.74 15.52 -1.90
CA HIS A 134 -50.01 15.29 -3.32
C HIS A 134 -51.47 14.91 -3.53
N GLN A 135 -51.91 14.94 -4.79
CA GLN A 135 -53.27 14.60 -5.16
C GLN A 135 -53.36 13.14 -5.60
N ILE A 136 -54.34 12.42 -5.08
CA ILE A 136 -54.73 11.09 -5.55
C ILE A 136 -56.12 11.17 -6.18
N CYS A 137 -56.32 10.42 -7.27
CA CYS A 137 -57.62 10.21 -7.90
C CYS A 137 -57.88 8.71 -7.99
N GLU A 138 -59.09 8.26 -7.68
CA GLU A 138 -59.48 6.86 -7.88
C GLU A 138 -59.51 6.47 -9.37
N ASP A 139 -59.88 7.42 -10.25
CA ASP A 139 -59.90 7.30 -11.70
C ASP A 139 -59.80 8.68 -12.39
N GLU A 140 -59.70 8.71 -13.73
CA GLU A 140 -59.54 9.94 -14.53
C GLU A 140 -60.69 10.97 -14.39
N PHE A 141 -61.84 10.57 -13.85
CA PHE A 141 -63.04 11.40 -13.70
C PHE A 141 -63.38 11.73 -12.24
N SER A 142 -62.66 11.15 -11.28
CA SER A 142 -62.87 11.39 -9.85
C SER A 142 -62.27 12.73 -9.40
N GLU A 143 -62.91 13.38 -8.42
CA GLU A 143 -62.36 14.61 -7.83
C GLU A 143 -61.03 14.31 -7.10
N PRO A 144 -59.95 15.07 -7.36
CA PRO A 144 -58.67 14.84 -6.72
C PRO A 144 -58.74 15.12 -5.22
N VAL A 145 -58.29 14.16 -4.41
CA VAL A 145 -58.18 14.29 -2.95
C VAL A 145 -56.74 14.59 -2.59
N ILE A 146 -56.53 15.62 -1.77
CA ILE A 146 -55.20 15.92 -1.22
C ILE A 146 -54.92 14.97 -0.07
N VAL A 147 -53.82 14.23 -0.18
CA VAL A 147 -53.30 13.38 0.88
C VAL A 147 -51.93 13.86 1.34
N TYR A 148 -51.68 13.67 2.63
CA TYR A 148 -50.45 14.06 3.31
C TYR A 148 -49.65 12.81 3.68
N SER A 149 -48.35 12.83 3.39
CA SER A 149 -47.41 11.78 3.73
C SER A 149 -46.15 12.36 4.39
N TRP A 150 -45.20 11.46 4.72
CA TRP A 150 -43.95 11.81 5.37
C TRP A 150 -43.09 12.71 4.47
N GLY A 151 -42.79 13.93 4.91
CA GLY A 151 -41.80 14.80 4.25
C GLY A 151 -40.40 14.57 4.80
N MET A 152 -40.28 14.59 6.13
CA MET A 152 -39.01 14.36 6.85
C MET A 152 -39.17 13.24 7.86
N GLN A 153 -39.03 12.00 7.40
CA GLN A 153 -39.22 10.79 8.22
C GLN A 153 -38.44 10.81 9.56
N PRO A 154 -37.14 11.18 9.63
CA PRO A 154 -36.41 11.16 10.89
C PRO A 154 -36.96 12.14 11.96
N ALA A 155 -37.67 13.20 11.55
CA ALA A 155 -38.33 14.12 12.49
C ALA A 155 -39.53 13.46 13.16
N PHE A 156 -40.28 12.66 12.43
CA PHE A 156 -41.39 11.88 12.98
C PHE A 156 -40.89 10.72 13.84
N ASP A 157 -39.82 10.04 13.44
CA ASP A 157 -39.15 9.03 14.26
C ASP A 157 -38.73 9.63 15.62
N TYR A 158 -38.17 10.84 15.61
CA TYR A 158 -37.83 11.59 16.83
C TYR A 158 -39.05 11.90 17.71
N LEU A 159 -40.15 12.37 17.11
CA LEU A 159 -41.38 12.72 17.85
C LEU A 159 -42.02 11.49 18.50
N ILE A 160 -42.08 10.37 17.78
CA ILE A 160 -42.61 9.11 18.31
C ILE A 160 -41.65 8.58 19.38
N GLY A 161 -40.35 8.60 19.14
CA GLY A 161 -39.32 8.24 20.13
C GLY A 161 -39.45 9.04 21.42
N ARG A 162 -39.73 10.35 21.35
CA ARG A 162 -39.98 11.21 22.51
C ARG A 162 -41.24 10.80 23.28
N LYS A 163 -42.33 10.50 22.58
CA LYS A 163 -43.58 10.02 23.20
C LYS A 163 -43.38 8.67 23.89
N LEU A 164 -42.57 7.79 23.30
CA LEU A 164 -42.20 6.51 23.90
C LEU A 164 -41.31 6.70 25.12
N TYR A 165 -40.34 7.61 25.08
CA TYR A 165 -39.49 7.94 26.23
C TYR A 165 -40.33 8.37 27.45
N ASP A 166 -41.33 9.24 27.26
CA ASP A 166 -42.25 9.64 28.32
C ASP A 166 -43.06 8.45 28.85
N ALA A 167 -43.49 7.53 27.98
CA ALA A 167 -44.22 6.33 28.38
C ALA A 167 -43.33 5.38 29.22
N ILE A 168 -42.08 5.19 28.83
CA ILE A 168 -41.11 4.33 29.52
C ILE A 168 -40.80 4.88 30.91
N ARG A 169 -40.57 6.19 31.03
CA ARG A 169 -40.32 6.84 32.34
C ARG A 169 -41.50 6.73 33.29
N ASN A 170 -42.71 6.63 32.76
CA ASN A 170 -43.93 6.39 33.52
C ASN A 170 -44.22 4.89 33.78
N GLY A 171 -43.27 4.00 33.51
CA GLY A 171 -43.37 2.57 33.80
C GLY A 171 -44.27 1.77 32.85
N LYS A 172 -44.64 2.34 31.69
CA LYS A 172 -45.40 1.59 30.68
C LYS A 172 -44.46 0.62 29.95
N ASN A 173 -44.96 -0.59 29.67
CA ASN A 173 -44.21 -1.57 28.89
C ASN A 173 -44.31 -1.22 27.39
N ILE A 174 -43.18 -1.30 26.69
CA ILE A 174 -43.15 -1.24 25.22
C ILE A 174 -43.07 -2.67 24.68
N GLN A 175 -44.10 -3.06 23.91
CA GLN A 175 -44.19 -4.35 23.21
C GLN A 175 -44.57 -4.20 21.73
N ILE A 176 -44.73 -2.96 21.25
CA ILE A 176 -45.16 -2.69 19.87
C ILE A 176 -43.93 -2.68 18.97
N GLU A 177 -43.96 -3.42 17.86
CA GLU A 177 -42.97 -3.35 16.78
C GLU A 177 -43.09 -2.01 16.05
N TYR A 178 -42.14 -1.10 16.32
CA TYR A 178 -41.97 0.14 15.56
C TYR A 178 -40.88 -0.01 14.50
N THR A 179 -40.76 0.95 13.60
CA THR A 179 -39.63 1.00 12.66
C THR A 179 -38.31 1.16 13.42
N ASN A 180 -37.21 0.69 12.81
CA ASN A 180 -35.88 0.80 13.40
C ASN A 180 -35.50 2.26 13.72
N GLY A 181 -35.89 3.22 12.86
CA GLY A 181 -35.64 4.65 13.08
C GLY A 181 -36.25 5.20 14.37
N ILE A 182 -37.46 4.76 14.75
CA ILE A 182 -38.10 5.17 16.01
C ILE A 182 -37.30 4.66 17.21
N TYR A 183 -36.86 3.39 17.18
CA TYR A 183 -36.05 2.83 18.27
C TYR A 183 -34.68 3.48 18.37
N GLN A 184 -34.04 3.79 17.24
CA GLN A 184 -32.78 4.53 17.17
C GLN A 184 -32.91 5.93 17.79
N MET A 185 -33.98 6.65 17.47
CA MET A 185 -34.25 7.96 18.08
C MET A 185 -34.55 7.84 19.57
N LEU A 186 -35.35 6.84 19.97
CA LEU A 186 -35.64 6.56 21.37
C LEU A 186 -34.35 6.25 22.15
N SER A 187 -33.47 5.39 21.64
CA SER A 187 -32.24 4.99 22.33
C SER A 187 -31.28 6.17 22.49
N LEU A 188 -31.18 7.06 21.48
CA LEU A 188 -30.44 8.31 21.57
C LEU A 188 -31.05 9.29 22.59
N ILE A 189 -32.38 9.43 22.66
CA ILE A 189 -33.03 10.28 23.66
C ILE A 189 -32.74 9.77 25.07
N VAL A 190 -32.87 8.45 25.29
CA VAL A 190 -32.66 7.81 26.60
C VAL A 190 -31.21 8.01 27.07
N ILE A 191 -30.22 7.77 26.21
CA ILE A 191 -28.82 7.92 26.60
C ILE A 191 -28.45 9.38 26.85
N GLU A 192 -28.95 10.31 26.04
CA GLU A 192 -28.60 11.74 26.13
C GLU A 192 -29.24 12.43 27.35
N GLU A 193 -30.43 12.00 27.78
CA GLU A 193 -31.15 12.64 28.89
C GLU A 193 -30.98 11.93 30.23
N ASP A 194 -30.98 10.59 30.24
CA ASP A 194 -30.87 9.81 31.47
C ASP A 194 -29.46 9.25 31.68
N GLY A 195 -28.57 9.32 30.67
CA GLY A 195 -27.22 8.75 30.75
C GLY A 195 -27.22 7.23 30.80
N LYS A 196 -28.25 6.58 30.25
CA LYS A 196 -28.50 5.13 30.31
C LYS A 196 -28.68 4.52 28.92
N LEU A 197 -28.25 3.28 28.73
CA LEU A 197 -28.60 2.51 27.55
C LEU A 197 -30.05 2.05 27.62
N ILE A 198 -30.66 1.85 26.45
CA ILE A 198 -32.03 1.35 26.35
C ILE A 198 -32.20 -0.04 27.00
N SER A 199 -31.13 -0.85 27.03
CA SER A 199 -31.06 -2.15 27.69
C SER A 199 -31.16 -2.08 29.22
N GLU A 200 -30.92 -0.92 29.83
CA GLU A 200 -31.00 -0.73 31.28
C GLU A 200 -32.45 -0.55 31.78
N TYR A 201 -33.44 -0.47 30.88
CA TYR A 201 -34.85 -0.33 31.21
C TYR A 201 -35.58 -1.68 31.20
N SER A 202 -36.03 -2.13 32.38
CA SER A 202 -36.70 -3.42 32.54
C SER A 202 -38.09 -3.51 31.90
N ASN A 203 -38.70 -2.38 31.57
CA ASN A 203 -40.00 -2.27 30.90
C ASN A 203 -39.90 -2.26 29.36
N ILE A 204 -38.70 -2.48 28.81
CA ILE A 204 -38.46 -2.66 27.38
C ILE A 204 -38.18 -4.13 27.12
N LYS A 205 -38.96 -4.74 26.22
CA LYS A 205 -38.80 -6.15 25.83
C LYS A 205 -38.59 -6.23 24.33
N LEU A 206 -37.32 -6.12 23.92
CA LEU A 206 -36.88 -6.30 22.54
C LEU A 206 -36.04 -7.57 22.44
N GLU A 207 -35.92 -8.12 21.23
CA GLU A 207 -34.99 -9.21 20.95
C GLU A 207 -33.53 -8.78 21.20
N GLU A 208 -32.69 -9.71 21.64
CA GLU A 208 -31.28 -9.40 22.00
C GLU A 208 -30.47 -8.85 20.81
N SER A 209 -30.70 -9.35 19.59
CA SER A 209 -30.08 -8.85 18.36
C SER A 209 -30.44 -7.39 18.08
N VAL A 210 -31.72 -7.05 18.17
CA VAL A 210 -32.23 -5.68 18.01
C VAL A 210 -31.66 -4.78 19.12
N LEU A 211 -31.54 -5.28 20.34
CA LEU A 211 -30.99 -4.53 21.45
C LEU A 211 -29.51 -4.20 21.24
N PHE A 212 -28.72 -5.20 20.82
CA PHE A 212 -27.32 -5.02 20.46
C PHE A 212 -27.17 -3.99 19.33
N ASP A 213 -28.01 -4.08 18.30
CA ASP A 213 -28.01 -3.13 17.18
C ASP A 213 -28.22 -1.68 17.64
N LEU A 214 -29.17 -1.47 18.55
CA LEU A 214 -29.47 -0.17 19.13
C LEU A 214 -28.35 0.31 20.04
N ILE A 215 -27.71 -0.58 20.81
CA ILE A 215 -26.55 -0.23 21.65
C ILE A 215 -25.41 0.29 20.77
N CYS A 216 -25.03 -0.45 19.73
CA CYS A 216 -23.97 -0.03 18.80
C CYS A 216 -24.32 1.31 18.14
N TYR A 217 -25.52 1.43 17.59
CA TYR A 217 -25.97 2.69 16.97
C TYR A 217 -25.90 3.88 17.93
N THR A 218 -26.37 3.68 19.17
CA THR A 218 -26.43 4.74 20.18
C THR A 218 -25.04 5.17 20.62
N LEU A 219 -24.13 4.23 20.87
CA LEU A 219 -22.75 4.52 21.27
C LEU A 219 -21.95 5.21 20.17
N ALA A 220 -22.28 4.96 18.89
CA ALA A 220 -21.64 5.61 17.75
C ALA A 220 -22.14 7.04 17.48
N ASN A 221 -23.32 7.41 18.02
CA ASN A 221 -23.99 8.68 17.68
C ASN A 221 -24.32 9.56 18.90
N THR A 222 -23.88 9.15 20.09
CA THR A 222 -24.01 9.93 21.33
C THR A 222 -22.87 10.94 21.48
N SER A 223 -23.04 11.90 22.37
CA SER A 223 -22.00 12.86 22.75
C SER A 223 -20.75 12.21 23.34
N VAL A 224 -19.60 12.87 23.12
CA VAL A 224 -18.28 12.39 23.61
C VAL A 224 -18.25 12.25 25.14
N GLU A 225 -18.88 13.16 25.88
CA GLU A 225 -18.93 13.11 27.34
C GLU A 225 -19.75 11.91 27.84
N ILE A 226 -20.80 11.52 27.12
CA ILE A 226 -21.62 10.36 27.46
C ILE A 226 -20.91 9.08 27.04
N ALA A 227 -20.38 9.02 25.82
CA ALA A 227 -19.60 7.90 25.30
C ALA A 227 -18.45 7.52 26.25
N SER A 228 -17.79 8.52 26.85
CA SER A 228 -16.72 8.33 27.84
C SER A 228 -17.13 7.47 29.03
N LYS A 229 -18.40 7.55 29.49
CA LYS A 229 -18.92 6.76 30.62
C LYS A 229 -19.08 5.27 30.27
N TYR A 230 -19.15 4.96 28.98
CA TYR A 230 -19.35 3.61 28.47
C TYR A 230 -18.06 2.93 28.00
N HIS A 231 -16.89 3.58 28.16
CA HIS A 231 -15.60 3.02 27.75
C HIS A 231 -15.37 1.59 28.29
N ASP A 232 -15.44 1.39 29.62
CA ASP A 232 -15.26 0.08 30.24
C ASP A 232 -16.37 -0.92 29.87
N TYR A 233 -17.58 -0.42 29.61
CA TYR A 233 -18.70 -1.26 29.20
C TYR A 233 -18.48 -1.82 27.80
N VAL A 234 -18.09 -0.96 26.83
CA VAL A 234 -17.77 -1.40 25.47
C VAL A 234 -16.58 -2.35 25.48
N LYS A 235 -15.54 -2.07 26.27
CA LYS A 235 -14.40 -2.98 26.44
C LYS A 235 -14.82 -4.37 26.94
N LYS A 236 -15.81 -4.44 27.84
CA LYS A 236 -16.39 -5.72 28.30
C LYS A 236 -17.19 -6.43 27.21
N LEU A 237 -17.97 -5.69 26.42
CA LEU A 237 -18.69 -6.27 25.27
C LEU A 237 -17.71 -6.83 24.23
N MET A 238 -16.61 -6.13 23.97
CA MET A 238 -15.56 -6.61 23.06
C MET A 238 -14.93 -7.93 23.53
N HIS A 239 -14.92 -8.25 24.83
CA HIS A 239 -14.41 -9.52 25.35
C HIS A 239 -15.44 -10.67 25.29
N TYR A 240 -16.69 -10.41 24.87
CA TYR A 240 -17.73 -11.43 24.92
C TYR A 240 -17.54 -12.53 23.87
N SER A 241 -17.29 -12.14 22.62
CA SER A 241 -16.99 -13.07 21.52
C SER A 241 -16.28 -12.37 20.36
N GLU A 242 -15.61 -13.14 19.50
CA GLU A 242 -14.93 -12.65 18.30
C GLU A 242 -15.91 -11.98 17.32
N VAL A 243 -17.16 -12.45 17.26
CA VAL A 243 -18.22 -11.87 16.42
C VAL A 243 -18.62 -10.50 16.96
N GLU A 244 -18.96 -10.41 18.26
CA GLU A 244 -19.34 -9.13 18.87
C GLU A 244 -18.22 -8.10 18.84
N PHE A 245 -16.97 -8.53 19.05
CA PHE A 245 -15.80 -7.68 18.88
C PHE A 245 -15.76 -7.03 17.50
N ARG A 246 -15.92 -7.83 16.42
CA ARG A 246 -15.87 -7.32 15.04
C ARG A 246 -17.05 -6.41 14.71
N GLU A 247 -18.24 -6.73 15.21
CA GLU A 247 -19.40 -5.84 15.08
C GLU A 247 -19.19 -4.50 15.79
N ILE A 248 -18.62 -4.50 17.00
CA ILE A 248 -18.29 -3.26 17.74
C ILE A 248 -17.25 -2.45 16.98
N VAL A 249 -16.22 -3.10 16.42
CA VAL A 249 -15.22 -2.39 15.60
C VAL A 249 -15.90 -1.69 14.42
N ASN A 250 -16.70 -2.43 13.64
CA ASN A 250 -17.33 -1.91 12.43
C ASN A 250 -18.39 -0.84 12.72
N ARG A 251 -19.15 -0.98 13.80
CA ARG A 251 -20.36 -0.18 14.04
C ARG A 251 -20.20 0.89 15.10
N VAL A 252 -19.14 0.83 15.90
CA VAL A 252 -18.83 1.83 16.93
C VAL A 252 -17.46 2.43 16.69
N ILE A 253 -16.40 1.64 16.70
CA ILE A 253 -15.01 2.14 16.71
C ILE A 253 -14.66 2.88 15.42
N ILE A 254 -14.92 2.28 14.25
CA ILE A 254 -14.64 2.91 12.95
C ILE A 254 -15.48 4.19 12.77
N PRO A 255 -16.82 4.19 12.96
CA PRO A 255 -17.63 5.40 12.81
C PRO A 255 -17.18 6.56 13.70
N VAL A 256 -16.80 6.30 14.96
CA VAL A 256 -16.38 7.37 15.89
C VAL A 256 -14.92 7.75 15.73
N SER A 257 -14.13 7.02 14.93
CA SER A 257 -12.72 7.34 14.68
C SER A 257 -12.51 8.61 13.84
N GLU A 258 -13.58 9.12 13.21
CA GLU A 258 -13.62 10.45 12.57
C GLU A 258 -13.52 11.60 13.59
N ILE A 259 -13.88 11.35 14.86
CA ILE A 259 -13.80 12.34 15.93
C ILE A 259 -12.47 12.19 16.65
N ASN A 260 -11.67 13.25 16.62
CA ASN A 260 -10.37 13.27 17.26
C ASN A 260 -10.46 12.92 18.77
N ASN A 261 -9.63 11.98 19.21
CA ASN A 261 -9.57 11.48 20.59
C ASN A 261 -10.90 10.92 21.16
N HIS A 262 -11.78 10.39 20.30
CA HIS A 262 -13.02 9.77 20.77
C HIS A 262 -12.74 8.61 21.74
N PRO A 263 -13.40 8.54 22.92
CA PRO A 263 -13.12 7.55 23.97
C PRO A 263 -13.46 6.11 23.57
N LEU A 264 -14.30 5.94 22.54
CA LEU A 264 -14.68 4.65 21.96
C LEU A 264 -14.03 4.40 20.59
N GLY A 265 -13.08 5.24 20.17
CA GLY A 265 -12.41 5.16 18.87
C GLY A 265 -11.11 4.35 18.91
N GLY A 266 -10.13 4.74 18.09
CA GLY A 266 -8.87 4.01 17.91
C GLY A 266 -8.12 3.69 19.20
N LYS A 267 -8.16 4.59 20.20
CA LYS A 267 -7.53 4.35 21.51
C LYS A 267 -8.13 3.18 22.29
N LEU A 268 -9.46 3.02 22.29
CA LEU A 268 -10.10 1.88 22.95
C LEU A 268 -9.72 0.56 22.26
N LEU A 269 -9.64 0.57 20.93
CA LEU A 269 -9.17 -0.57 20.15
C LEU A 269 -7.72 -0.93 20.50
N ASP A 270 -6.84 0.05 20.54
CA ASP A 270 -5.43 -0.14 20.92
C ASP A 270 -5.31 -0.74 22.32
N GLU A 271 -6.03 -0.20 23.31
CA GLU A 271 -6.03 -0.73 24.67
C GLU A 271 -6.55 -2.18 24.76
N PHE A 272 -7.50 -2.56 23.90
CA PHE A 272 -8.00 -3.94 23.82
C PHE A 272 -6.94 -4.85 23.20
N LEU A 273 -6.38 -4.47 22.04
CA LEU A 273 -5.42 -5.29 21.29
C LEU A 273 -4.08 -5.44 22.02
N ARG A 274 -3.64 -4.43 22.78
CA ARG A 274 -2.48 -4.52 23.68
C ARG A 274 -2.76 -5.37 24.93
N GLY A 275 -4.02 -5.65 25.25
CA GLY A 275 -4.40 -6.50 26.38
C GLY A 275 -4.02 -7.97 26.23
N PHE A 276 -3.70 -8.42 25.01
CA PHE A 276 -3.24 -9.78 24.74
C PHE A 276 -1.75 -9.93 25.03
N ASP A 277 -1.39 -10.88 25.90
CA ASP A 277 0.02 -11.18 26.22
C ASP A 277 0.80 -11.65 24.97
N LYS A 278 0.15 -12.48 24.15
CA LYS A 278 0.77 -13.10 22.97
C LYS A 278 0.07 -12.71 21.67
N PRO A 279 0.82 -12.39 20.60
CA PRO A 279 0.24 -11.86 19.38
C PRO A 279 -0.59 -12.90 18.60
N ALA A 280 -0.25 -14.20 18.65
CA ALA A 280 -1.07 -15.24 18.02
C ALA A 280 -2.48 -15.36 18.64
N GLN A 281 -2.62 -15.05 19.94
CA GLN A 281 -3.94 -15.03 20.60
C GLN A 281 -4.79 -13.87 20.07
N ARG A 282 -4.18 -12.70 19.86
CA ARG A 282 -4.84 -11.54 19.24
C ARG A 282 -5.21 -11.83 17.78
N ASP A 283 -4.39 -12.58 17.05
CA ASP A 283 -4.62 -12.86 15.63
C ASP A 283 -5.97 -13.54 15.37
N ILE A 284 -6.45 -14.37 16.31
CA ILE A 284 -7.77 -15.03 16.26
C ILE A 284 -8.90 -14.00 16.16
N TRP A 285 -8.76 -12.90 16.90
CA TRP A 285 -9.78 -11.84 16.99
C TRP A 285 -9.68 -10.88 15.81
N TRP A 286 -8.46 -10.46 15.46
CA TRP A 286 -8.22 -9.29 14.62
C TRP A 286 -7.62 -9.60 13.24
N SER A 287 -6.69 -10.55 13.16
CA SER A 287 -5.78 -10.66 12.00
C SER A 287 -6.25 -11.65 10.94
N ILE A 288 -6.96 -12.70 11.35
CA ILE A 288 -7.43 -13.76 10.44
C ILE A 288 -8.66 -13.34 9.62
N PRO A 289 -8.81 -13.86 8.39
CA PRO A 289 -10.00 -13.61 7.57
C PRO A 289 -11.24 -14.34 8.11
N THR A 290 -12.41 -13.89 7.70
CA THR A 290 -13.68 -14.56 7.98
C THR A 290 -14.02 -15.62 6.93
N TYR A 291 -15.18 -16.30 7.06
CA TYR A 291 -15.68 -17.31 6.10
C TYR A 291 -14.74 -18.50 5.82
N LEU A 292 -13.84 -18.84 6.76
CA LEU A 292 -12.97 -20.00 6.61
C LEU A 292 -13.76 -21.31 6.48
N ARG A 293 -13.31 -22.22 5.63
CA ARG A 293 -13.93 -23.54 5.41
C ARG A 293 -13.64 -24.49 6.58
N ASN A 294 -14.56 -25.43 6.81
CA ASN A 294 -14.41 -26.55 7.75
C ASN A 294 -14.28 -26.18 9.25
N ASN A 295 -14.87 -25.06 9.65
CA ASN A 295 -14.85 -24.55 11.03
C ASN A 295 -16.25 -24.49 11.68
N TYR A 296 -17.19 -25.36 11.29
CA TYR A 296 -18.62 -25.17 11.56
C TYR A 296 -18.98 -24.99 13.05
N ASN A 297 -18.23 -25.62 13.95
CA ASN A 297 -18.45 -25.60 15.40
C ASN A 297 -17.39 -24.79 16.16
N ALA A 298 -16.48 -24.10 15.48
CA ALA A 298 -15.39 -23.37 16.12
C ALA A 298 -15.92 -22.09 16.82
N SER A 299 -15.49 -21.84 18.06
CA SER A 299 -15.92 -20.65 18.83
C SER A 299 -15.46 -19.34 18.20
N TRP A 300 -14.27 -19.35 17.59
CA TRP A 300 -13.67 -18.20 16.91
C TRP A 300 -14.26 -17.92 15.52
N ARG A 301 -15.19 -18.76 15.05
CA ARG A 301 -15.80 -18.61 13.72
C ARG A 301 -16.58 -17.31 13.64
N THR A 302 -16.30 -16.55 12.60
CA THR A 302 -17.03 -15.32 12.30
C THR A 302 -17.33 -15.19 10.81
N PHE A 303 -18.42 -14.48 10.52
CA PHE A 303 -18.86 -14.06 9.19
C PHE A 303 -18.85 -12.52 9.04
N SER A 304 -18.53 -11.81 10.11
CA SER A 304 -18.44 -10.36 10.14
C SER A 304 -17.02 -9.95 9.78
N GLU A 305 -16.77 -9.58 8.53
CA GLU A 305 -15.45 -9.09 8.10
C GLU A 305 -15.19 -7.68 8.65
N LEU A 306 -13.92 -7.36 8.92
CA LEU A 306 -13.53 -6.00 9.32
C LEU A 306 -13.51 -5.11 8.07
N ASP A 307 -14.47 -4.18 7.95
CA ASP A 307 -14.56 -3.29 6.79
C ASP A 307 -13.75 -2.01 7.00
N LEU A 308 -12.43 -2.14 6.83
CA LEU A 308 -11.48 -1.02 6.91
C LEU A 308 -11.22 -0.39 5.54
N SER A 309 -11.86 -0.91 4.48
CA SER A 309 -11.62 -0.48 3.09
C SER A 309 -11.96 1.00 2.89
N MET A 310 -13.01 1.46 3.59
CA MET A 310 -13.53 2.83 3.53
C MET A 310 -12.77 3.84 4.40
N ILE A 311 -11.80 3.39 5.21
CA ILE A 311 -10.98 4.33 5.98
C ILE A 311 -10.11 5.14 5.00
N ALA A 312 -10.47 6.41 4.84
CA ALA A 312 -9.70 7.40 4.14
C ALA A 312 -8.98 8.31 5.15
N LEU A 313 -7.67 8.46 4.98
CA LEU A 313 -6.87 9.36 5.79
C LEU A 313 -6.89 10.77 5.19
N SER A 314 -6.92 11.76 6.07
CA SER A 314 -6.86 13.19 5.75
C SER A 314 -5.70 13.87 6.47
N ASP A 315 -5.28 15.05 5.98
CA ASP A 315 -4.21 15.83 6.59
C ASP A 315 -4.56 16.43 7.97
N LYS A 316 -5.79 16.22 8.44
CA LYS A 316 -6.25 16.66 9.76
C LYS A 316 -6.36 15.52 10.77
N ASP A 317 -6.17 14.28 10.31
CA ASP A 317 -6.35 13.11 11.15
C ASP A 317 -5.22 13.03 12.18
N ASN A 318 -5.59 12.92 13.45
CA ASN A 318 -4.63 12.68 14.52
C ASN A 318 -4.13 11.23 14.51
N TYR A 319 -2.86 11.03 14.85
CA TYR A 319 -2.22 9.72 14.85
C TYR A 319 -2.92 8.66 15.74
N MET A 320 -3.59 9.06 16.83
CA MET A 320 -4.34 8.14 17.71
C MET A 320 -5.76 7.79 17.19
N GLY A 321 -6.16 8.35 16.05
CA GLY A 321 -7.44 8.09 15.39
C GLY A 321 -7.37 6.97 14.36
N LYS A 322 -7.86 7.25 13.14
CA LYS A 322 -7.83 6.32 11.99
C LYS A 322 -6.42 5.75 11.67
N PRO A 323 -5.32 6.53 11.72
CA PRO A 323 -3.98 5.99 11.45
C PRO A 323 -3.59 4.83 12.38
N LEU A 324 -3.87 4.92 13.68
CA LEU A 324 -3.60 3.84 14.64
C LEU A 324 -4.38 2.56 14.34
N ILE A 325 -5.63 2.67 13.88
CA ILE A 325 -6.44 1.52 13.47
C ILE A 325 -5.79 0.81 12.27
N LEU A 326 -5.31 1.57 11.28
CA LEU A 326 -4.61 1.03 10.12
C LEU A 326 -3.28 0.37 10.51
N VAL A 327 -2.55 0.94 11.47
CA VAL A 327 -1.33 0.31 12.02
C VAL A 327 -1.63 -1.05 12.63
N TRP A 328 -2.67 -1.16 13.46
CA TRP A 328 -3.09 -2.46 13.98
C TRP A 328 -3.44 -3.45 12.87
N ARG A 329 -4.02 -2.97 11.76
CA ARG A 329 -4.37 -3.83 10.63
C ARG A 329 -3.16 -4.40 9.88
N LEU A 330 -1.96 -3.84 10.06
CA LEU A 330 -0.71 -4.42 9.54
C LEU A 330 -0.41 -5.82 10.12
N SER A 331 -1.03 -6.22 11.24
CA SER A 331 -0.93 -7.60 11.76
C SER A 331 -1.71 -8.65 10.96
N SER A 332 -2.53 -8.24 9.99
CA SER A 332 -3.36 -9.16 9.19
C SER A 332 -2.52 -10.25 8.52
N VAL A 333 -3.11 -11.43 8.32
CA VAL A 333 -2.49 -12.50 7.52
C VAL A 333 -2.75 -12.34 6.01
N ASP A 334 -3.61 -11.40 5.62
CA ASP A 334 -3.88 -11.04 4.23
C ASP A 334 -2.92 -9.95 3.76
N ASN A 335 -2.03 -10.30 2.83
CA ASN A 335 -1.00 -9.38 2.34
C ASN A 335 -1.56 -8.27 1.42
N ASP A 336 -2.73 -8.45 0.79
CA ASP A 336 -3.38 -7.36 0.04
C ASP A 336 -3.90 -6.28 0.99
N VAL A 337 -4.50 -6.70 2.10
CA VAL A 337 -4.97 -5.79 3.16
C VAL A 337 -3.80 -5.05 3.79
N ARG A 338 -2.70 -5.75 4.10
CA ARG A 338 -1.48 -5.11 4.62
C ARG A 338 -0.91 -4.08 3.64
N ARG A 339 -0.86 -4.41 2.35
CA ARG A 339 -0.39 -3.49 1.30
C ARG A 339 -1.25 -2.23 1.24
N ASP A 340 -2.58 -2.36 1.24
CA ASP A 340 -3.50 -1.21 1.27
C ASP A 340 -3.25 -0.31 2.50
N CYS A 341 -3.07 -0.92 3.67
CA CYS A 341 -2.77 -0.17 4.90
C CYS A 341 -1.43 0.56 4.81
N ARG A 342 -0.36 -0.09 4.31
CA ARG A 342 0.94 0.57 4.10
C ARG A 342 0.82 1.72 3.12
N LEU A 343 0.13 1.54 1.99
CA LEU A 343 -0.06 2.58 0.98
C LEU A 343 -0.77 3.81 1.57
N LYS A 344 -1.89 3.61 2.27
CA LYS A 344 -2.64 4.69 2.93
C LYS A 344 -1.79 5.43 3.97
N LEU A 345 -1.05 4.69 4.80
CA LEU A 345 -0.19 5.26 5.84
C LEU A 345 1.03 5.99 5.25
N THR A 346 1.64 5.49 4.18
CA THR A 346 2.73 6.16 3.47
C THR A 346 2.25 7.45 2.82
N GLU A 347 1.12 7.42 2.11
CA GLU A 347 0.54 8.62 1.50
C GLU A 347 0.22 9.69 2.56
N TRP A 348 -0.45 9.29 3.64
CA TRP A 348 -0.76 10.20 4.75
C TRP A 348 0.50 10.73 5.45
N GLY A 349 1.47 9.86 5.72
CA GLY A 349 2.71 10.22 6.42
C GLY A 349 3.64 11.12 5.59
N ILE A 350 3.60 11.04 4.26
CA ILE A 350 4.29 12.01 3.39
C ILE A 350 3.72 13.42 3.59
N ASN A 351 2.41 13.55 3.73
CA ASN A 351 1.75 14.83 3.97
C ASN A 351 1.82 15.28 5.45
N ASN A 352 1.88 14.34 6.39
CA ASN A 352 1.79 14.56 7.84
C ASN A 352 2.96 13.91 8.60
N PRO A 353 4.23 14.25 8.29
CA PRO A 353 5.39 13.50 8.78
C PRO A 353 5.57 13.57 10.31
N TYR A 354 5.15 14.66 10.96
CA TYR A 354 5.24 14.78 12.42
C TYR A 354 4.24 13.88 13.15
N GLU A 355 2.97 13.86 12.70
CA GLU A 355 1.96 12.93 13.23
C GLU A 355 2.37 11.49 12.99
N TYR A 356 2.98 11.19 11.84
CA TYR A 356 3.53 9.87 11.57
C TYR A 356 4.71 9.52 12.49
N LEU A 357 5.59 10.48 12.81
CA LEU A 357 6.68 10.24 13.75
C LEU A 357 6.13 9.86 15.14
N ASP A 358 5.12 10.59 15.63
CA ASP A 358 4.47 10.28 16.90
C ASP A 358 3.78 8.90 16.87
N LEU A 359 3.15 8.54 15.74
CA LEU A 359 2.59 7.21 15.51
C LEU A 359 3.66 6.11 15.60
N LEU A 360 4.77 6.28 14.89
CA LEU A 360 5.87 5.32 14.87
C LEU A 360 6.44 5.11 16.26
N LEU A 361 6.74 6.20 16.97
CA LEU A 361 7.32 6.13 18.31
C LEU A 361 6.38 5.43 19.30
N TYR A 362 5.07 5.67 19.17
CA TYR A 362 4.06 5.02 19.98
C TYR A 362 3.89 3.53 19.68
N CYS A 363 4.04 3.13 18.41
CA CYS A 363 3.78 1.77 17.96
C CYS A 363 5.03 0.87 17.89
N ALA A 364 6.24 1.43 18.03
CA ALA A 364 7.51 0.69 17.97
C ALA A 364 7.69 -0.36 19.10
N ASP A 365 6.81 -0.38 20.09
CA ASP A 365 6.80 -1.36 21.19
C ASP A 365 5.68 -2.40 21.09
N ILE A 366 4.88 -2.40 20.02
CA ILE A 366 3.83 -3.40 19.80
C ILE A 366 4.46 -4.79 19.76
N ASN A 367 3.84 -5.76 20.45
CA ASN A 367 4.33 -7.14 20.58
C ASN A 367 4.11 -8.01 19.32
N ASP A 368 3.99 -7.39 18.14
CA ASP A 368 3.84 -8.04 16.84
C ASP A 368 4.92 -7.53 15.90
N GLU A 369 5.92 -8.37 15.65
CA GLU A 369 7.06 -8.00 14.83
C GLU A 369 6.69 -7.66 13.39
N GLN A 370 5.60 -8.25 12.86
CA GLN A 370 5.10 -7.91 11.53
C GLN A 370 4.63 -6.44 11.46
N ILE A 371 3.93 -5.96 12.50
CA ILE A 371 3.52 -4.56 12.59
C ILE A 371 4.75 -3.67 12.64
N VAL A 372 5.73 -4.01 13.50
CA VAL A 372 6.93 -3.18 13.69
C VAL A 372 7.74 -3.09 12.40
N GLU A 373 7.93 -4.21 11.67
CA GLU A 373 8.57 -4.23 10.36
C GLU A 373 7.87 -3.29 9.36
N ASP A 374 6.54 -3.38 9.24
CA ASP A 374 5.76 -2.57 8.31
C ASP A 374 5.80 -1.06 8.67
N ILE A 375 5.80 -0.70 9.97
CA ILE A 375 5.93 0.71 10.40
C ILE A 375 7.29 1.28 10.01
N PHE A 376 8.38 0.54 10.22
CA PHE A 376 9.70 1.01 9.77
C PHE A 376 9.80 1.08 8.24
N ALA A 377 9.13 0.17 7.51
CA ALA A 377 9.05 0.23 6.05
C ALA A 377 8.31 1.48 5.55
N ILE A 378 7.23 1.89 6.22
CA ILE A 378 6.50 3.13 5.93
C ILE A 378 7.36 4.35 6.26
N ALA A 379 8.04 4.37 7.41
CA ALA A 379 8.94 5.47 7.81
C ALA A 379 10.08 5.66 6.80
N TYR A 380 10.66 4.57 6.32
CA TYR A 380 11.65 4.61 5.26
C TYR A 380 11.06 5.11 3.95
N GLY A 381 9.84 4.70 3.60
CA GLY A 381 9.13 5.22 2.44
C GLY A 381 8.90 6.73 2.49
N ILE A 382 8.52 7.27 3.65
CA ILE A 382 8.40 8.73 3.87
C ILE A 382 9.77 9.41 3.73
N ALA A 383 10.84 8.79 4.26
CA ALA A 383 12.21 9.31 4.15
C ALA A 383 12.73 9.38 2.70
N LEU A 384 12.26 8.48 1.83
CA LEU A 384 12.58 8.47 0.39
C LEU A 384 11.82 9.56 -0.39
N GLY A 385 10.82 10.22 0.23
CA GLY A 385 9.96 11.21 -0.42
C GLY A 385 10.69 12.42 -1.02
N LYS A 386 10.23 12.86 -2.19
CA LYS A 386 10.77 14.00 -2.96
C LYS A 386 10.98 15.26 -2.11
N PHE A 387 9.97 15.58 -1.30
CA PHE A 387 9.94 16.78 -0.47
C PHE A 387 9.96 16.44 1.02
N VAL A 388 10.66 15.37 1.39
CA VAL A 388 10.80 14.97 2.80
C VAL A 388 11.29 16.15 3.64
N GLN A 389 10.59 16.41 4.75
CA GLN A 389 10.90 17.51 5.64
C GLN A 389 12.20 17.22 6.42
N LYS A 390 13.15 18.16 6.40
CA LYS A 390 14.46 18.01 7.05
C LYS A 390 14.35 17.72 8.54
N GLU A 391 13.45 18.41 9.24
CA GLU A 391 13.28 18.25 10.69
C GLU A 391 12.73 16.87 11.06
N TYR A 392 11.80 16.32 10.27
CA TYR A 392 11.33 14.93 10.44
C TYR A 392 12.49 13.94 10.32
N LEU A 393 13.26 14.07 9.24
CA LEU A 393 14.37 13.18 8.95
C LEU A 393 15.45 13.26 10.03
N GLU A 394 15.82 14.46 10.47
CA GLU A 394 16.79 14.70 11.55
C GLU A 394 16.33 14.04 12.85
N LYS A 395 15.10 14.30 13.31
CA LYS A 395 14.55 13.70 14.54
C LYS A 395 14.50 12.18 14.47
N LEU A 396 14.01 11.63 13.37
CA LEU A 396 13.90 10.19 13.18
C LEU A 396 15.28 9.52 13.13
N SER A 397 16.23 10.09 12.39
CA SER A 397 17.59 9.54 12.30
C SER A 397 18.32 9.54 13.64
N SER A 398 18.20 10.62 14.43
CA SER A 398 18.78 10.70 15.77
C SER A 398 18.15 9.67 16.70
N TRP A 399 16.81 9.55 16.69
CA TRP A 399 16.12 8.54 17.48
C TRP A 399 16.56 7.11 17.12
N ILE A 400 16.69 6.80 15.82
CA ILE A 400 17.18 5.50 15.35
C ILE A 400 18.58 5.20 15.87
N VAL A 401 19.51 6.15 15.76
CA VAL A 401 20.89 5.96 16.25
C VAL A 401 20.92 5.74 17.77
N GLU A 402 20.09 6.46 18.52
CA GLU A 402 20.04 6.40 19.99
C GLU A 402 19.26 5.18 20.53
N ASN A 403 18.27 4.68 19.80
CA ASN A 403 17.33 3.67 20.32
C ASN A 403 17.41 2.32 19.59
N VAL A 404 17.69 2.31 18.28
CA VAL A 404 17.82 1.07 17.48
C VAL A 404 19.26 0.58 17.48
N TYR A 405 20.24 1.49 17.31
CA TYR A 405 21.67 1.16 17.29
C TYR A 405 22.38 1.31 18.65
N SER A 406 21.63 1.43 19.74
CA SER A 406 22.18 1.30 21.09
C SER A 406 22.45 -0.16 21.46
N GLU A 407 23.20 -0.39 22.55
CA GLU A 407 23.50 -1.76 23.01
C GLU A 407 22.22 -2.58 23.29
N GLU A 408 21.22 -1.96 23.93
CA GLU A 408 19.91 -2.57 24.18
C GLU A 408 19.04 -2.62 22.90
N GLY A 409 19.08 -1.55 22.11
CA GLY A 409 18.36 -1.42 20.84
C GLY A 409 18.67 -2.54 19.85
N LEU A 410 19.96 -2.86 19.70
CA LEU A 410 20.41 -3.90 18.78
C LEU A 410 19.85 -5.28 19.16
N PHE A 411 19.56 -5.53 20.43
CA PHE A 411 18.89 -6.75 20.86
C PHE A 411 17.36 -6.67 20.71
N LYS A 412 16.75 -5.54 21.08
CA LYS A 412 15.30 -5.32 20.94
C LYS A 412 14.85 -5.45 19.48
N TYR A 413 15.56 -4.78 18.58
CA TYR A 413 15.34 -4.75 17.14
C TYR A 413 16.35 -5.67 16.41
N GLU A 414 16.59 -6.87 16.96
CA GLU A 414 17.41 -7.93 16.35
C GLU A 414 16.66 -8.57 15.16
N ASN A 415 16.44 -7.78 14.10
CA ASN A 415 15.64 -8.10 12.93
C ASN A 415 16.27 -7.46 11.68
N SER A 416 16.49 -8.23 10.61
CA SER A 416 17.15 -7.76 9.38
C SER A 416 16.38 -6.67 8.65
N ALA A 417 15.06 -6.79 8.50
CA ALA A 417 14.20 -5.82 7.84
C ALA A 417 14.21 -4.46 8.55
N ILE A 418 14.02 -4.46 9.89
CA ILE A 418 14.05 -3.22 10.68
C ILE A 418 15.41 -2.53 10.54
N ARG A 419 16.51 -3.29 10.63
CA ARG A 419 17.88 -2.76 10.49
C ARG A 419 18.14 -2.22 9.09
N TYR A 420 17.61 -2.85 8.06
CA TYR A 420 17.70 -2.36 6.68
C TYR A 420 17.03 -0.99 6.54
N TYR A 421 15.76 -0.86 6.93
CA TYR A 421 15.02 0.40 6.85
C TYR A 421 15.68 1.51 7.68
N CYS A 422 16.06 1.20 8.92
CA CYS A 422 16.74 2.14 9.80
C CYS A 422 18.06 2.64 9.21
N LYS A 423 18.89 1.73 8.68
CA LYS A 423 20.16 2.08 8.03
C LYS A 423 19.93 2.98 6.82
N GLY A 424 18.91 2.68 6.01
CA GLY A 424 18.50 3.50 4.87
C GLY A 424 18.13 4.92 5.28
N ILE A 425 17.28 5.07 6.29
CA ILE A 425 16.87 6.39 6.83
C ILE A 425 18.09 7.21 7.29
N VAL A 426 18.99 6.61 8.08
CA VAL A 426 20.19 7.33 8.56
C VAL A 426 21.11 7.71 7.39
N LYS A 427 21.29 6.84 6.39
CA LYS A 427 22.07 7.16 5.18
C LYS A 427 21.50 8.34 4.39
N ILE A 428 20.17 8.43 4.27
CA ILE A 428 19.50 9.57 3.63
C ILE A 428 19.72 10.86 4.45
N ALA A 429 19.69 10.76 5.77
CA ALA A 429 19.99 11.90 6.65
C ALA A 429 21.45 12.37 6.49
N ILE A 430 22.41 11.44 6.42
CA ILE A 430 23.83 11.73 6.16
C ILE A 430 23.99 12.40 4.79
N SER A 431 23.37 11.87 3.73
CA SER A 431 23.52 12.43 2.37
C SER A 431 22.94 13.85 2.24
N LYS A 432 21.96 14.20 3.08
CA LYS A 432 21.40 15.56 3.21
C LYS A 432 22.14 16.45 4.23
N GLY A 433 23.21 15.96 4.85
CA GLY A 433 24.01 16.70 5.83
C GLY A 433 23.33 16.93 7.18
N LEU A 434 22.36 16.09 7.55
CA LEU A 434 21.62 16.16 8.82
C LEU A 434 22.23 15.27 9.92
N CYS A 435 23.05 14.28 9.53
CA CYS A 435 23.81 13.44 10.44
C CYS A 435 25.31 13.52 10.12
N ASP A 436 26.15 13.25 11.12
CA ASP A 436 27.60 13.27 10.99
C ASP A 436 28.20 11.87 10.67
N ALA A 437 29.51 11.85 10.45
CA ALA A 437 30.26 10.62 10.19
C ALA A 437 30.31 9.65 11.39
N GLU A 438 30.02 10.12 12.62
CA GLU A 438 29.93 9.25 13.79
C GLU A 438 28.67 8.36 13.68
N CYS A 439 27.56 8.92 13.20
CA CYS A 439 26.35 8.17 12.91
C CYS A 439 26.59 7.05 11.89
N GLU A 440 27.33 7.34 10.81
CA GLU A 440 27.69 6.33 9.80
C GLU A 440 28.49 5.17 10.40
N LYS A 441 29.44 5.50 11.28
CA LYS A 441 30.23 4.50 11.99
C LYS A 441 29.34 3.62 12.87
N ARG A 442 28.42 4.20 13.66
CA ARG A 442 27.51 3.45 14.54
C ARG A 442 26.63 2.46 13.77
N ILE A 443 26.05 2.89 12.64
CA ILE A 443 25.18 2.00 11.83
C ILE A 443 25.96 0.95 11.03
N SER A 444 27.29 1.12 10.91
CA SER A 444 28.19 0.21 10.20
C SER A 444 29.01 -0.69 11.13
N GLU A 445 29.02 -0.40 12.44
CA GLU A 445 29.74 -1.19 13.42
C GLU A 445 29.15 -2.60 13.52
N LYS A 446 30.02 -3.61 13.43
CA LYS A 446 29.62 -5.00 13.57
C LYS A 446 29.10 -5.22 14.99
N TYR A 447 27.80 -5.46 15.13
CA TYR A 447 27.22 -5.92 16.38
C TYR A 447 27.70 -7.34 16.68
N ILE A 448 28.26 -7.55 17.87
CA ILE A 448 28.61 -8.87 18.39
C ILE A 448 27.65 -9.16 19.55
N ARG A 449 26.73 -10.10 19.34
CA ARG A 449 25.73 -10.51 20.32
C ARG A 449 26.38 -11.02 21.61
N LYS A 450 26.07 -10.41 22.75
CA LYS A 450 26.59 -10.82 24.08
C LYS A 450 25.80 -12.00 24.71
N SER A 451 24.54 -12.19 24.33
CA SER A 451 23.63 -13.26 24.82
C SER A 451 23.85 -14.63 24.15
N SER A 452 23.57 -15.73 24.86
CA SER A 452 24.04 -17.08 24.53
C SER A 452 23.48 -17.66 23.22
N PHE A 453 22.19 -17.68 22.92
CA PHE A 453 21.70 -18.17 21.60
C PHE A 453 20.23 -17.83 21.44
N MET A 454 19.62 -18.09 20.28
CA MET A 454 18.17 -18.10 20.17
C MET A 454 17.65 -19.42 20.77
N PRO A 455 16.57 -19.43 21.57
CA PRO A 455 15.98 -20.68 22.03
C PRO A 455 15.51 -21.56 20.85
N ALA A 456 15.69 -22.87 20.99
CA ALA A 456 15.30 -23.89 20.02
C ALA A 456 14.47 -25.00 20.69
N TYR A 457 13.57 -25.61 19.91
CA TYR A 457 12.72 -26.70 20.37
C TYR A 457 13.45 -28.05 20.18
N LYS A 458 13.73 -28.75 21.29
CA LYS A 458 14.60 -29.94 21.28
C LYS A 458 14.04 -31.09 20.43
N ASP A 459 12.73 -31.33 20.51
CA ASP A 459 12.12 -32.49 19.82
C ASP A 459 12.07 -32.35 18.30
N SER A 460 12.35 -31.16 17.77
CA SER A 460 12.42 -30.92 16.33
C SER A 460 13.84 -30.96 15.75
N PHE A 461 14.87 -31.33 16.52
CA PHE A 461 16.26 -31.34 16.02
C PHE A 461 16.53 -32.38 14.91
N ASP A 462 15.76 -33.46 14.85
CA ASP A 462 15.86 -34.47 13.79
C ASP A 462 15.13 -34.06 12.50
N SER A 463 14.50 -32.88 12.48
CA SER A 463 13.76 -32.38 11.32
C SER A 463 14.68 -32.15 10.12
N LYS A 464 14.14 -32.41 8.93
CA LYS A 464 14.81 -32.22 7.64
C LYS A 464 14.07 -31.17 6.84
N ARG A 465 14.78 -30.45 5.97
CA ARG A 465 14.17 -29.42 5.09
C ARG A 465 12.96 -29.94 4.28
N LEU A 466 12.95 -31.23 3.92
CA LEU A 466 11.84 -31.84 3.18
C LEU A 466 10.67 -32.27 4.06
N SER A 467 10.92 -32.70 5.30
CA SER A 467 9.87 -33.20 6.21
C SER A 467 9.31 -32.09 7.10
N GLY A 468 10.13 -31.12 7.49
CA GLY A 468 9.76 -30.05 8.40
C GLY A 468 9.44 -30.53 9.82
N TYR A 469 8.74 -29.68 10.57
CA TYR A 469 8.16 -29.97 11.89
C TYR A 469 6.84 -29.21 12.09
N GLY A 470 5.78 -29.91 12.50
CA GLY A 470 4.46 -29.31 12.74
C GLY A 470 3.94 -28.52 11.52
N PRO A 471 3.56 -27.24 11.67
CA PRO A 471 3.09 -26.42 10.55
C PRO A 471 4.22 -25.95 9.62
N ILE A 472 5.48 -26.04 10.06
CA ILE A 472 6.66 -25.64 9.29
C ILE A 472 7.08 -26.83 8.42
N TYR A 473 6.34 -27.06 7.34
CA TYR A 473 6.53 -28.19 6.42
C TYR A 473 6.94 -27.71 5.03
N TYR A 474 7.72 -28.54 4.32
CA TYR A 474 8.14 -28.39 2.93
C TYR A 474 8.49 -26.96 2.53
N ASP A 475 7.59 -26.17 1.92
CA ASP A 475 7.93 -24.84 1.42
C ASP A 475 8.49 -23.90 2.51
N LEU A 476 7.87 -23.90 3.70
CA LEU A 476 8.35 -23.09 4.83
C LEU A 476 9.70 -23.60 5.36
N ALA A 477 9.84 -24.91 5.54
CA ALA A 477 11.06 -25.50 6.06
C ALA A 477 12.22 -25.40 5.07
N ARG A 478 11.97 -25.69 3.79
CA ARG A 478 12.96 -25.75 2.73
C ARG A 478 13.29 -24.38 2.18
N TYR A 479 12.35 -23.72 1.50
CA TYR A 479 12.65 -22.54 0.70
C TYR A 479 12.76 -21.28 1.56
N VAL A 480 11.83 -21.09 2.50
CA VAL A 480 11.81 -19.89 3.36
C VAL A 480 12.92 -19.92 4.41
N LEU A 481 13.18 -21.09 5.01
CA LEU A 481 14.14 -21.25 6.10
C LEU A 481 15.47 -21.86 5.65
N CYS A 482 15.55 -23.18 5.42
CA CYS A 482 16.82 -23.88 5.29
C CYS A 482 17.65 -23.44 4.07
N ASP A 483 17.09 -23.50 2.86
CA ASP A 483 17.81 -23.17 1.62
C ASP A 483 18.27 -21.69 1.62
N HIS A 484 17.48 -20.80 2.25
CA HIS A 484 17.84 -19.39 2.41
C HIS A 484 18.99 -19.21 3.44
N LEU A 485 18.85 -19.77 4.64
CA LEU A 485 19.79 -19.58 5.76
C LEU A 485 21.04 -20.47 5.68
N ASP A 486 21.04 -21.52 4.84
CA ASP A 486 22.20 -22.38 4.59
C ASP A 486 23.43 -21.58 4.11
N ARG A 487 23.22 -20.40 3.53
CA ARG A 487 24.27 -19.46 3.11
C ARG A 487 25.16 -18.99 4.28
N PHE A 488 24.70 -19.10 5.53
CA PHE A 488 25.51 -18.85 6.73
C PHE A 488 26.26 -20.10 7.25
N PHE A 489 25.83 -21.29 6.85
CA PHE A 489 26.40 -22.58 7.25
C PHE A 489 27.36 -23.11 6.17
N CYS A 490 28.32 -22.27 5.78
CA CYS A 490 29.25 -22.54 4.69
C CYS A 490 30.14 -23.76 4.97
N ILE A 491 30.21 -24.65 3.97
CA ILE A 491 31.13 -25.79 3.95
C ILE A 491 32.28 -25.47 2.99
N ASN A 492 33.51 -25.69 3.43
CA ASN A 492 34.67 -25.60 2.57
C ASN A 492 34.61 -26.72 1.51
N TYR A 493 34.59 -26.34 0.23
CA TYR A 493 34.42 -27.31 -0.87
C TYR A 493 35.54 -28.36 -0.94
N LYS A 494 36.75 -28.04 -0.47
CA LYS A 494 37.90 -28.96 -0.47
C LYS A 494 37.84 -29.93 0.70
N THR A 495 37.62 -29.42 1.91
CA THR A 495 37.67 -30.25 3.13
C THR A 495 36.33 -30.91 3.46
N ARG A 496 35.22 -30.40 2.89
CA ARG A 496 33.85 -30.77 3.24
C ARG A 496 33.50 -30.52 4.72
N GLU A 497 34.26 -29.65 5.38
CA GLU A 497 34.07 -29.25 6.78
C GLU A 497 33.49 -27.83 6.85
N TYR A 498 32.76 -27.55 7.93
CA TYR A 498 32.27 -26.21 8.22
C TYR A 498 33.42 -25.26 8.55
N LEU A 499 33.17 -23.96 8.41
CA LEU A 499 34.08 -22.96 8.97
C LEU A 499 34.11 -23.09 10.50
N ARG A 500 35.29 -22.83 11.10
CA ARG A 500 35.51 -22.96 12.55
C ARG A 500 34.50 -22.19 13.40
N GLU A 501 34.02 -21.04 12.92
CA GLU A 501 33.00 -20.23 13.61
C GLU A 501 31.63 -20.91 13.59
N THR A 502 31.25 -21.47 12.44
CA THR A 502 30.02 -22.26 12.27
C THR A 502 30.04 -23.52 13.14
N GLU A 503 31.17 -24.23 13.22
CA GLU A 503 31.31 -25.39 14.11
C GLU A 503 31.12 -25.01 15.58
N LYS A 504 31.78 -23.93 16.02
CA LYS A 504 31.61 -23.40 17.39
C LYS A 504 30.17 -22.98 17.67
N PHE A 505 29.49 -22.41 16.69
CA PHE A 505 28.10 -21.99 16.82
C PHE A 505 27.19 -23.21 17.03
N ILE A 506 27.30 -24.25 16.21
CA ILE A 506 26.51 -25.48 16.34
C ILE A 506 26.82 -26.21 17.66
N GLU A 507 28.11 -26.31 18.03
CA GLU A 507 28.55 -26.96 19.26
C GLU A 507 27.98 -26.30 20.52
N LYS A 508 27.74 -24.98 20.47
CA LYS A 508 27.11 -24.24 21.55
C LYS A 508 25.68 -24.74 21.82
N TYR A 509 24.89 -24.99 20.77
CA TYR A 509 23.54 -25.55 20.88
C TYR A 509 23.57 -27.00 21.35
N LYS A 510 24.51 -27.82 20.85
CA LYS A 510 24.66 -29.22 21.30
C LYS A 510 24.86 -29.32 22.81
N LYS A 511 25.72 -28.46 23.37
CA LYS A 511 26.00 -28.42 24.81
C LYS A 511 24.82 -27.92 25.63
N GLU A 512 24.14 -26.88 25.15
CA GLU A 512 22.99 -26.32 25.87
C GLU A 512 21.84 -27.34 25.97
N TYR A 513 21.55 -28.02 24.86
CA TYR A 513 20.40 -28.92 24.79
C TYR A 513 20.73 -30.38 25.10
N ASP A 514 21.98 -30.69 25.42
CA ASP A 514 22.47 -32.04 25.71
C ASP A 514 22.10 -33.03 24.59
N VAL A 515 22.68 -32.80 23.40
CA VAL A 515 22.49 -33.62 22.20
C VAL A 515 23.81 -33.91 21.48
N ASP A 516 23.98 -35.14 21.01
CA ASP A 516 25.22 -35.60 20.36
C ASP A 516 25.38 -35.06 18.92
N MET A 517 24.28 -35.04 18.17
CA MET A 517 24.24 -34.64 16.77
C MET A 517 23.19 -33.55 16.55
N LEU A 518 23.56 -32.54 15.75
CA LEU A 518 22.69 -31.43 15.40
C LEU A 518 23.09 -30.93 14.01
N ALA A 519 22.20 -31.09 13.05
CA ALA A 519 22.38 -30.55 11.70
C ALA A 519 21.86 -29.10 11.62
N PRO A 520 22.41 -28.23 10.76
CA PRO A 520 21.93 -26.86 10.59
C PRO A 520 20.43 -26.76 10.29
N GLU A 521 19.93 -27.60 9.39
CA GLU A 521 18.50 -27.64 9.03
C GLU A 521 17.59 -27.95 10.22
N GLY A 522 17.98 -28.91 11.07
CA GLY A 522 17.27 -29.23 12.31
C GLY A 522 17.31 -28.08 13.31
N LEU A 523 18.47 -27.42 13.45
CA LEU A 523 18.62 -26.24 14.31
C LEU A 523 17.74 -25.08 13.84
N ILE A 524 17.76 -24.74 12.55
CA ILE A 524 16.97 -23.65 11.96
C ILE A 524 15.48 -23.89 12.19
N ILE A 525 14.98 -25.09 11.87
CA ILE A 525 13.57 -25.44 12.06
C ILE A 525 13.19 -25.40 13.54
N SER A 526 14.08 -25.88 14.43
CA SER A 526 13.86 -25.84 15.88
C SER A 526 13.80 -24.43 16.47
N ILE A 527 14.63 -23.50 15.98
CA ILE A 527 14.56 -22.09 16.39
C ILE A 527 13.23 -21.48 15.91
N ALA A 528 12.85 -21.73 14.66
CA ALA A 528 11.63 -21.21 14.09
C ALA A 528 10.38 -21.71 14.83
N PHE A 529 10.33 -23.01 15.13
CA PHE A 529 9.20 -23.60 15.86
C PHE A 529 9.15 -23.10 17.31
N GLN A 530 10.29 -22.98 18.00
CA GLN A 530 10.30 -22.41 19.36
C GLN A 530 9.84 -20.95 19.37
N TYR A 531 10.25 -20.15 18.38
CA TYR A 531 9.75 -18.79 18.23
C TYR A 531 8.24 -18.77 18.02
N LEU A 532 7.70 -19.63 17.16
CA LEU A 532 6.27 -19.76 16.91
C LEU A 532 5.50 -20.03 18.22
N LEU A 533 5.97 -20.96 19.05
CA LEU A 533 5.41 -21.22 20.38
C LEU A 533 5.49 -19.98 21.29
N ASN A 534 6.61 -19.25 21.26
CA ASN A 534 6.80 -18.05 22.07
C ASN A 534 5.84 -16.90 21.69
N GLN A 535 5.35 -16.89 20.44
CA GLN A 535 4.31 -15.96 19.95
C GLN A 535 2.89 -16.39 20.35
N GLY A 536 2.74 -17.51 21.05
CA GLY A 536 1.45 -18.01 21.57
C GLY A 536 0.70 -18.94 20.63
N TRP A 537 1.36 -19.44 19.57
CA TRP A 537 0.79 -20.50 18.73
C TRP A 537 0.80 -21.82 19.50
N ASP A 538 -0.30 -22.57 19.41
CA ASP A 538 -0.40 -23.92 19.97
C ASP A 538 -1.08 -24.88 18.99
N GLU A 539 -0.71 -26.16 19.07
CA GLU A 539 -1.16 -27.17 18.13
C GLU A 539 -2.67 -27.39 18.18
N LYS A 540 -3.28 -27.30 19.36
CA LYS A 540 -4.70 -27.60 19.57
C LYS A 540 -5.61 -26.55 18.92
N ILE A 541 -5.24 -25.27 18.99
CA ILE A 541 -6.05 -24.19 18.40
C ILE A 541 -5.75 -24.03 16.90
N PHE A 542 -4.49 -24.15 16.50
CA PHE A 542 -4.09 -23.78 15.14
C PHE A 542 -3.90 -24.96 14.18
N TRP A 543 -3.63 -26.18 14.68
CA TRP A 543 -3.23 -27.33 13.87
C TRP A 543 -3.99 -28.64 14.13
N GLU A 544 -5.00 -28.62 15.00
CA GLU A 544 -5.84 -29.79 15.28
C GLU A 544 -6.50 -30.32 14.00
N CYS A 545 -6.41 -31.63 13.78
CA CYS A 545 -6.94 -32.28 12.57
C CYS A 545 -7.73 -33.56 12.85
N GLU A 546 -7.83 -34.00 14.11
CA GLU A 546 -8.56 -35.21 14.47
C GLU A 546 -10.07 -35.03 14.32
N ASP A 547 -10.62 -33.88 14.76
CA ASP A 547 -12.04 -33.55 14.59
C ASP A 547 -12.29 -32.81 13.27
N LYS A 548 -12.85 -33.51 12.29
CA LYS A 548 -13.22 -32.93 10.98
C LYS A 548 -14.22 -31.77 11.06
N ASN A 549 -14.93 -31.62 12.17
CA ASN A 549 -15.88 -30.53 12.40
C ASN A 549 -15.27 -29.33 13.14
N ASN A 550 -14.03 -29.46 13.64
CA ASN A 550 -13.33 -28.45 14.42
C ASN A 550 -11.82 -28.48 14.10
N LEU A 551 -11.49 -28.19 12.84
CA LEU A 551 -10.09 -28.11 12.40
C LEU A 551 -9.42 -26.85 12.95
N GLY A 552 -8.11 -26.94 13.16
CA GLY A 552 -7.29 -25.80 13.58
C GLY A 552 -7.31 -24.64 12.58
N ILE A 553 -7.09 -23.42 13.08
CA ILE A 553 -7.17 -22.18 12.29
C ILE A 553 -6.28 -22.21 11.04
N ASP A 554 -5.02 -22.62 11.17
CA ASP A 554 -4.07 -22.65 10.05
C ASP A 554 -4.50 -23.67 8.99
N ILE A 555 -5.10 -24.79 9.40
CA ILE A 555 -5.66 -25.78 8.47
C ILE A 555 -6.87 -25.19 7.74
N CYS A 556 -7.74 -24.49 8.45
CA CYS A 556 -8.91 -23.83 7.85
C CYS A 556 -8.49 -22.76 6.83
N ILE A 557 -7.48 -21.95 7.12
CA ILE A 557 -6.89 -21.00 6.17
C ILE A 557 -6.38 -21.73 4.93
N ARG A 558 -5.57 -22.79 5.10
CA ARG A 558 -5.01 -23.59 4.00
C ARG A 558 -6.05 -24.27 3.12
N ASN A 559 -7.20 -24.62 3.68
CA ASN A 559 -8.32 -25.23 2.93
C ASN A 559 -9.17 -24.19 2.19
N THR A 560 -9.09 -22.92 2.60
CA THR A 560 -9.87 -21.81 2.04
C THR A 560 -9.08 -21.07 0.97
N TYR A 561 -7.81 -20.79 1.23
CA TYR A 561 -6.93 -20.00 0.37
C TYR A 561 -5.78 -20.85 -0.17
N MET A 562 -5.42 -20.61 -1.43
CA MET A 562 -4.29 -21.29 -2.07
C MET A 562 -2.99 -20.79 -1.46
N ARG A 563 -2.12 -21.74 -1.08
CA ARG A 563 -0.77 -21.45 -0.59
C ARG A 563 0.16 -21.10 -1.74
N SER A 564 1.07 -20.17 -1.48
CA SER A 564 2.22 -19.97 -2.36
C SER A 564 3.18 -21.16 -2.27
N THR A 565 4.02 -21.31 -3.28
CA THR A 565 5.00 -22.41 -3.38
C THR A 565 6.38 -21.83 -3.69
N HIS A 566 7.44 -22.64 -3.54
CA HIS A 566 8.81 -22.24 -3.92
C HIS A 566 9.34 -21.00 -3.17
N GLY A 567 8.92 -20.81 -1.92
CA GLY A 567 9.41 -19.73 -1.05
C GLY A 567 8.71 -18.38 -1.21
N ALA A 568 7.75 -18.24 -2.13
CA ALA A 568 6.91 -17.05 -2.20
C ALA A 568 5.98 -16.97 -0.98
N LYS A 569 5.73 -15.75 -0.51
CA LYS A 569 4.78 -15.47 0.58
C LYS A 569 3.35 -15.72 0.09
N SER A 570 2.51 -16.40 0.88
CA SER A 570 1.10 -16.64 0.53
C SER A 570 0.31 -15.34 0.49
N LYS A 571 -0.63 -15.19 -0.46
CA LYS A 571 -1.56 -14.05 -0.49
C LYS A 571 -2.28 -13.89 0.87
N VAL A 572 -2.83 -15.00 1.36
CA VAL A 572 -3.34 -15.13 2.73
C VAL A 572 -2.50 -16.18 3.45
N MET A 573 -1.69 -15.73 4.39
CA MET A 573 -0.80 -16.57 5.19
C MET A 573 -1.58 -17.33 6.27
N THR A 574 -1.04 -18.46 6.71
CA THR A 574 -1.41 -19.00 8.03
C THR A 574 -0.76 -18.17 9.13
N VAL A 575 -1.25 -18.30 10.37
CA VAL A 575 -0.61 -17.66 11.53
C VAL A 575 0.80 -18.22 11.73
N ALA A 576 1.00 -19.52 11.50
CA ALA A 576 2.34 -20.10 11.47
C ALA A 576 3.25 -19.49 10.39
N GLU A 577 2.77 -19.33 9.15
CA GLU A 577 3.57 -18.74 8.06
C GLU A 577 3.98 -17.30 8.39
N LYS A 578 3.04 -16.48 8.91
CA LYS A 578 3.32 -15.11 9.39
C LYS A 578 4.54 -15.08 10.31
N TYR A 579 4.54 -15.88 11.38
CA TYR A 579 5.63 -15.86 12.35
C TYR A 579 6.90 -16.58 11.89
N VAL A 580 6.80 -17.49 10.91
CA VAL A 580 7.99 -18.06 10.23
C VAL A 580 8.74 -16.97 9.45
N TRP A 581 8.03 -16.05 8.78
CA TRP A 581 8.67 -14.89 8.15
C TRP A 581 9.33 -13.96 9.17
N CYS A 582 8.66 -13.64 10.29
CA CYS A 582 9.25 -12.80 11.33
C CYS A 582 10.53 -13.41 11.95
N VAL A 583 10.51 -14.72 12.28
CA VAL A 583 11.70 -15.37 12.86
C VAL A 583 12.82 -15.54 11.86
N LYS A 584 12.52 -15.67 10.55
CA LYS A 584 13.53 -15.66 9.49
C LYS A 584 14.38 -14.39 9.58
N HIS A 585 13.76 -13.21 9.62
CA HIS A 585 14.47 -11.94 9.74
C HIS A 585 15.28 -11.80 11.03
N ARG A 586 14.80 -12.39 12.14
CA ARG A 586 15.60 -12.48 13.38
C ARG A 586 16.82 -13.37 13.23
N MET A 587 16.65 -14.56 12.65
CA MET A 587 17.74 -15.50 12.39
C MET A 587 18.80 -14.89 11.48
N GLU A 588 18.40 -14.16 10.44
CA GLU A 588 19.31 -13.41 9.58
C GLU A 588 20.16 -12.40 10.36
N ALA A 589 19.54 -11.60 11.23
CA ALA A 589 20.26 -10.64 12.09
C ALA A 589 21.22 -11.34 13.06
N VAL A 590 20.81 -12.45 13.67
CA VAL A 590 21.65 -13.24 14.59
C VAL A 590 22.81 -13.89 13.86
N PHE A 591 22.55 -14.54 12.72
CA PHE A 591 23.58 -15.24 11.96
C PHE A 591 24.56 -14.25 11.33
N ALA A 592 24.11 -13.13 10.76
CA ALA A 592 24.98 -12.08 10.25
C ALA A 592 25.93 -11.51 11.31
N SER A 593 25.52 -11.47 12.58
CA SER A 593 26.36 -11.00 13.69
C SER A 593 27.50 -11.96 14.07
N GLN A 594 27.34 -13.26 13.79
CA GLN A 594 28.21 -14.33 14.33
C GLN A 594 28.88 -15.20 13.27
N LEU A 595 28.30 -15.29 12.07
CA LEU A 595 28.70 -16.20 11.00
C LEU A 595 29.07 -15.43 9.74
N GLN A 596 29.87 -16.07 8.90
CA GLN A 596 30.16 -15.57 7.57
C GLN A 596 29.10 -16.07 6.59
N TYR A 597 28.80 -15.24 5.60
CA TYR A 597 27.84 -15.49 4.54
C TYR A 597 28.56 -15.76 3.23
N ASN A 598 28.02 -16.67 2.42
CA ASN A 598 28.52 -16.97 1.09
C ASN A 598 27.39 -16.90 0.07
N TYR A 599 27.46 -15.91 -0.81
CA TYR A 599 26.62 -15.85 -1.99
C TYR A 599 27.39 -16.43 -3.19
N TYR A 600 26.71 -17.24 -4.00
CA TYR A 600 27.32 -17.97 -5.13
C TYR A 600 28.28 -17.09 -5.93
N GLY A 601 29.57 -17.44 -5.92
CA GLY A 601 30.61 -16.76 -6.70
C GLY A 601 31.22 -15.50 -6.05
N GLN A 602 30.65 -14.97 -4.96
CA GLN A 602 31.16 -13.74 -4.31
C GLN A 602 32.15 -13.99 -3.16
N GLY A 603 32.36 -15.26 -2.80
CA GLY A 603 33.23 -15.66 -1.70
C GLY A 603 32.61 -15.44 -0.32
N VAL A 604 33.30 -15.96 0.70
CA VAL A 604 32.82 -15.94 2.09
C VAL A 604 33.18 -14.59 2.74
N ARG A 605 32.20 -13.85 3.27
CA ARG A 605 32.40 -12.56 3.96
C ARG A 605 31.38 -12.34 5.08
N TYR A 606 31.63 -11.36 5.97
CA TYR A 606 30.59 -10.89 6.88
C TYR A 606 29.63 -9.96 6.15
N ILE A 607 28.36 -10.03 6.52
CA ILE A 607 27.35 -9.11 6.00
C ILE A 607 27.58 -7.73 6.60
N SER A 608 27.74 -6.75 5.72
CA SER A 608 27.83 -5.33 6.07
C SER A 608 26.49 -4.63 5.91
N ASP A 609 25.61 -5.18 5.07
CA ASP A 609 24.33 -4.60 4.74
C ASP A 609 23.26 -5.67 4.50
N TYR A 610 22.07 -5.50 5.09
CA TYR A 610 21.06 -6.57 5.12
C TYR A 610 20.38 -6.80 3.77
N TYR A 611 20.49 -5.86 2.83
CA TYR A 611 20.03 -6.07 1.45
C TYR A 611 20.77 -7.22 0.73
N GLU A 612 21.97 -7.60 1.21
CA GLU A 612 22.72 -8.72 0.64
C GLU A 612 22.06 -10.07 0.98
N ILE A 613 21.10 -10.08 1.91
CA ILE A 613 20.49 -11.30 2.44
C ILE A 613 19.09 -11.51 1.86
N ASP A 614 18.24 -10.48 1.84
CA ASP A 614 16.81 -10.61 1.55
C ASP A 614 16.21 -9.39 0.83
N ASP A 615 15.01 -9.60 0.29
CA ASP A 615 14.18 -8.58 -0.34
C ASP A 615 13.21 -7.95 0.67
N PHE A 616 13.23 -6.62 0.75
CA PHE A 616 12.38 -5.88 1.68
C PHE A 616 11.40 -4.97 0.93
N THR A 617 10.17 -4.91 1.43
CA THR A 617 9.10 -4.11 0.80
C THR A 617 9.44 -2.63 0.82
N ASN A 618 9.33 -1.98 -0.34
CA ASN A 618 9.49 -0.53 -0.47
C ASN A 618 8.13 0.16 -0.65
N THR A 619 7.61 0.71 0.44
CA THR A 619 6.29 1.36 0.45
C THR A 619 6.21 2.64 -0.36
N TYR A 620 7.35 3.29 -0.63
CA TYR A 620 7.39 4.50 -1.44
C TYR A 620 7.22 4.17 -2.93
N GLN A 621 7.82 3.09 -3.42
CA GLN A 621 7.62 2.68 -4.81
C GLN A 621 6.19 2.21 -5.06
N ASP A 622 5.56 1.52 -4.10
CA ASP A 622 4.12 1.20 -4.15
C ASP A 622 3.28 2.47 -4.31
N TYR A 623 3.58 3.50 -3.51
CA TYR A 623 2.93 4.81 -3.60
C TYR A 623 3.13 5.48 -4.95
N VAL A 624 4.36 5.52 -5.46
CA VAL A 624 4.69 6.10 -6.76
C VAL A 624 3.94 5.38 -7.88
N ASN A 625 4.03 4.04 -7.94
CA ASN A 625 3.36 3.23 -8.96
C ASN A 625 1.83 3.43 -8.95
N SER A 626 1.22 3.56 -7.77
CA SER A 626 -0.23 3.83 -7.63
C SER A 626 -0.67 5.19 -8.22
N ARG A 627 0.27 6.15 -8.33
CA ARG A 627 0.01 7.46 -8.94
C ARG A 627 0.31 7.48 -10.44
N TYR A 628 1.33 6.76 -10.89
CA TYR A 628 1.70 6.70 -12.32
C TYR A 628 0.75 5.87 -13.18
N THR A 629 0.09 4.84 -12.63
CA THR A 629 -0.96 4.08 -13.35
C THR A 629 -2.12 4.93 -13.89
N LYS A 630 -2.22 6.20 -13.49
CA LYS A 630 -3.25 7.15 -13.93
C LYS A 630 -2.80 8.07 -15.07
N ILE A 631 -1.56 7.96 -15.53
CA ILE A 631 -0.96 8.85 -16.55
C ILE A 631 -0.86 8.09 -17.88
N GLU A 632 -1.52 8.62 -18.93
CA GLU A 632 -1.33 8.11 -20.30
C GLU A 632 -0.11 8.78 -20.94
N ASP A 633 0.97 8.01 -21.08
CA ASP A 633 2.16 8.44 -21.83
C ASP A 633 1.92 8.40 -23.34
N LYS A 634 2.67 9.23 -24.08
CA LYS A 634 2.56 9.36 -25.54
C LYS A 634 3.66 8.60 -26.24
N TRP A 635 3.26 7.84 -27.26
CA TRP A 635 4.19 7.23 -28.21
C TRP A 635 5.04 8.30 -28.92
N ILE A 636 6.33 8.03 -29.01
CA ILE A 636 7.29 8.81 -29.81
C ILE A 636 7.72 8.02 -31.04
N HIS A 637 7.78 8.70 -32.18
CA HIS A 637 8.36 8.20 -33.44
C HIS A 637 7.86 6.84 -33.97
N THR A 638 6.73 6.31 -33.50
CA THR A 638 6.14 5.07 -34.02
C THR A 638 5.69 5.20 -35.47
N ASP A 639 5.43 6.42 -35.93
CA ASP A 639 5.18 6.72 -37.33
C ASP A 639 6.38 6.39 -38.23
N GLN A 640 7.58 6.17 -37.66
CA GLN A 640 8.79 5.75 -38.35
C GLN A 640 8.90 4.22 -38.54
N MET A 641 8.10 3.45 -37.82
CA MET A 641 8.22 2.00 -37.76
C MET A 641 7.27 1.27 -38.72
N VAL A 642 7.65 0.05 -39.08
CA VAL A 642 6.88 -0.88 -39.93
C VAL A 642 6.53 -0.25 -41.28
N LYS A 643 7.41 0.64 -41.78
CA LYS A 643 7.23 1.41 -43.01
C LYS A 643 7.41 0.54 -44.24
N THR A 644 6.32 0.35 -44.98
CA THR A 644 6.37 -0.39 -46.24
C THR A 644 5.41 0.18 -47.30
N PRO A 645 5.83 0.22 -48.58
CA PRO A 645 4.91 0.57 -49.67
C PRO A 645 3.95 -0.59 -50.03
N TYR A 646 4.20 -1.79 -49.51
CA TYR A 646 3.38 -2.98 -49.76
C TYR A 646 2.09 -2.94 -48.94
N LYS A 647 0.99 -3.40 -49.52
CA LYS A 647 -0.35 -3.34 -48.90
C LYS A 647 -1.00 -4.71 -48.68
N GLU A 648 -0.37 -5.77 -49.18
CA GLU A 648 -0.93 -7.12 -49.16
C GLU A 648 -0.06 -8.06 -48.32
N PHE A 649 -0.72 -8.87 -47.48
CA PHE A 649 -0.12 -9.96 -46.72
C PHE A 649 0.33 -11.07 -47.68
N SER A 650 1.64 -11.23 -47.89
CA SER A 650 2.21 -12.32 -48.69
C SER A 650 3.68 -12.57 -48.35
N ALA A 651 4.13 -13.82 -48.52
CA ALA A 651 5.53 -14.20 -48.32
C ALA A 651 6.50 -13.32 -49.13
N GLU A 652 6.15 -12.98 -50.38
CA GLU A 652 6.99 -12.15 -51.26
C GLU A 652 7.14 -10.71 -50.73
N ASN A 653 6.07 -10.10 -50.23
CA ASN A 653 6.12 -8.73 -49.71
C ASN A 653 6.88 -8.66 -48.38
N ILE A 654 6.71 -9.67 -47.52
CA ILE A 654 7.45 -9.81 -46.27
C ILE A 654 8.95 -9.93 -46.58
N GLU A 655 9.33 -10.84 -47.47
CA GLU A 655 10.71 -11.02 -47.94
C GLU A 655 11.34 -9.73 -48.49
N LYS A 656 10.59 -9.00 -49.32
CA LYS A 656 11.06 -7.72 -49.87
C LYS A 656 11.24 -6.66 -48.79
N TRP A 657 10.40 -6.65 -47.76
CA TRP A 657 10.52 -5.71 -46.64
C TRP A 657 11.72 -6.05 -45.76
N MET A 658 11.89 -7.33 -45.42
CA MET A 658 13.04 -7.85 -44.66
C MET A 658 14.38 -7.49 -45.33
N LYS A 659 14.47 -7.63 -46.66
CA LYS A 659 15.70 -7.35 -47.43
C LYS A 659 15.96 -5.86 -47.69
N LYS A 660 15.14 -4.93 -47.18
CA LYS A 660 15.40 -3.49 -47.32
C LYS A 660 16.68 -3.10 -46.59
N LYS A 661 17.56 -2.39 -47.30
CA LYS A 661 18.80 -1.84 -46.76
C LYS A 661 18.68 -0.37 -46.37
N ASP A 662 17.46 0.11 -46.14
CA ASP A 662 17.24 1.47 -45.66
C ASP A 662 17.88 1.68 -44.30
N THR A 663 18.35 2.89 -44.06
CA THR A 663 18.87 3.32 -42.76
C THR A 663 17.77 4.08 -42.03
N PRO A 664 17.62 3.90 -40.71
CA PRO A 664 16.69 4.70 -39.91
C PRO A 664 16.95 6.20 -40.05
N ASP A 665 15.90 6.99 -39.90
CA ASP A 665 16.05 8.45 -39.79
C ASP A 665 16.56 8.80 -38.38
N PHE A 666 17.88 8.73 -38.20
CA PHE A 666 18.54 9.03 -36.93
C PHE A 666 18.30 10.47 -36.47
N THR A 667 18.07 11.41 -37.38
CA THR A 667 17.80 12.80 -37.00
C THR A 667 16.42 12.96 -36.38
N VAL A 668 15.43 12.17 -36.83
CA VAL A 668 14.09 12.13 -36.20
C VAL A 668 14.16 11.53 -34.80
N TRP A 669 14.88 10.43 -34.61
CA TRP A 669 14.97 9.74 -33.32
C TRP A 669 15.87 10.45 -32.29
N LEU A 670 17.01 11.01 -32.72
CA LEU A 670 18.09 11.43 -31.82
C LEU A 670 18.45 12.93 -31.93
N GLY A 671 17.84 13.67 -32.87
CA GLY A 671 18.20 15.05 -33.15
C GLY A 671 17.77 16.05 -32.08
N GLU A 672 18.32 17.27 -32.16
CA GLU A 672 18.09 18.36 -31.18
C GLU A 672 16.75 19.10 -31.34
N LYS A 673 15.84 18.62 -32.20
CA LYS A 673 14.58 19.32 -32.48
C LYS A 673 13.58 19.32 -31.31
N THR A 674 13.93 18.65 -30.20
CA THR A 674 13.13 18.49 -28.99
C THR A 674 13.91 18.96 -27.76
N ASP A 675 13.18 19.49 -26.78
CA ASP A 675 13.72 19.90 -25.47
C ASP A 675 14.29 18.71 -24.66
N ALA A 676 14.08 17.48 -25.14
CA ALA A 676 14.59 16.25 -24.55
C ALA A 676 15.30 15.35 -25.59
N ARG A 677 16.36 14.67 -25.17
CA ARG A 677 17.13 13.65 -25.91
C ARG A 677 16.88 12.27 -25.35
N ILE A 678 16.93 11.24 -26.19
CA ILE A 678 16.81 9.84 -25.76
C ILE A 678 18.14 9.38 -25.14
N LEU A 679 18.09 8.86 -23.91
CA LEU A 679 19.18 8.07 -23.32
C LEU A 679 19.00 6.57 -23.58
N TYR A 680 17.75 6.10 -23.45
CA TYR A 680 17.34 4.73 -23.70
C TYR A 680 15.98 4.72 -24.40
N ALA A 681 15.78 3.81 -25.34
CA ALA A 681 14.46 3.47 -25.83
C ALA A 681 14.40 2.02 -26.29
N TYR A 682 13.29 1.35 -25.99
CA TYR A 682 12.86 0.14 -26.65
C TYR A 682 11.49 0.41 -27.26
N THR A 683 11.30 0.05 -28.53
CA THR A 683 9.99 0.19 -29.19
C THR A 683 9.75 -1.03 -30.06
N ASN A 684 8.61 -1.68 -29.87
CA ASN A 684 8.15 -2.78 -30.70
C ASN A 684 6.79 -2.45 -31.31
N ILE A 685 6.66 -2.62 -32.62
CA ILE A 685 5.40 -2.40 -33.34
C ILE A 685 5.14 -3.58 -34.26
N VAL A 686 3.95 -4.18 -34.12
CA VAL A 686 3.46 -5.27 -34.96
C VAL A 686 2.37 -4.77 -35.89
N ASN A 687 2.52 -5.06 -37.18
CA ASN A 687 1.49 -4.85 -38.19
C ASN A 687 0.95 -6.20 -38.67
N GLU A 688 -0.07 -6.71 -37.99
CA GLU A 688 -0.71 -7.99 -38.30
C GLU A 688 -1.42 -8.03 -39.66
N VAL A 689 -1.76 -6.87 -40.22
CA VAL A 689 -2.39 -6.77 -41.56
C VAL A 689 -1.37 -7.13 -42.63
N LEU A 690 -0.10 -6.82 -42.41
CA LEU A 690 1.00 -7.07 -43.36
C LEU A 690 1.89 -8.24 -42.95
N GLY A 691 1.74 -8.77 -41.73
CA GLY A 691 2.48 -9.91 -41.22
C GLY A 691 3.93 -9.57 -40.86
N ILE A 692 4.20 -8.34 -40.42
CA ILE A 692 5.55 -7.83 -40.15
C ILE A 692 5.63 -7.16 -38.77
N GLU A 693 6.80 -7.27 -38.16
CA GLU A 693 7.12 -6.74 -36.83
C GLU A 693 8.49 -6.07 -36.89
N GLU A 694 8.60 -4.87 -36.30
CA GLU A 694 9.86 -4.14 -36.20
C GLU A 694 10.08 -3.73 -34.74
N ALA A 695 11.29 -4.00 -34.25
CA ALA A 695 11.76 -3.61 -32.93
C ALA A 695 13.00 -2.73 -33.04
N ILE A 696 13.04 -1.65 -32.26
CA ILE A 696 14.17 -0.72 -32.17
C ILE A 696 14.66 -0.67 -30.73
N TRP A 697 15.98 -0.79 -30.55
CA TRP A 697 16.65 -0.48 -29.28
C TRP A 697 17.61 0.68 -29.48
N ILE A 698 17.62 1.59 -28.50
CA ILE A 698 18.51 2.73 -28.43
C ILE A 698 19.10 2.71 -27.03
N SER A 699 20.43 2.78 -26.94
CA SER A 699 21.14 3.10 -25.71
C SER A 699 22.23 4.12 -25.99
N SER A 700 22.82 4.70 -24.94
CA SER A 700 23.75 5.82 -25.06
C SER A 700 24.99 5.66 -24.20
N GLY A 701 26.11 6.17 -24.74
CA GLY A 701 27.40 6.16 -24.08
C GLY A 701 28.16 7.47 -24.27
N ILE A 702 29.17 7.67 -23.43
CA ILE A 702 30.06 8.83 -23.49
C ILE A 702 31.52 8.39 -23.47
N VAL A 703 32.36 9.19 -24.12
CA VAL A 703 33.83 9.03 -24.17
C VAL A 703 34.47 10.41 -24.12
N LYS A 704 35.71 10.51 -23.65
CA LYS A 704 36.43 11.80 -23.69
C LYS A 704 36.58 12.31 -25.11
N ASN A 705 36.44 13.62 -25.32
CA ASN A 705 36.52 14.22 -26.67
C ASN A 705 37.81 13.83 -27.41
N ASN A 706 38.94 13.80 -26.70
CA ASN A 706 40.24 13.42 -27.27
C ASN A 706 40.36 11.95 -27.69
N ASP A 707 39.47 11.07 -27.20
CA ASP A 707 39.45 9.65 -27.51
C ASP A 707 38.33 9.27 -28.49
N PHE A 708 37.43 10.20 -28.82
CA PHE A 708 36.30 9.93 -29.71
C PHE A 708 36.73 9.47 -31.11
N GLU A 709 37.68 10.16 -31.75
CA GLU A 709 38.17 9.76 -33.07
C GLU A 709 38.87 8.39 -33.03
N LYS A 710 39.51 8.05 -31.89
CA LYS A 710 40.11 6.73 -31.68
C LYS A 710 39.04 5.65 -31.53
N LEU A 711 37.95 5.95 -30.81
CA LEU A 711 36.79 5.06 -30.70
C LEU A 711 36.24 4.73 -32.09
N ILE A 712 35.99 5.75 -32.92
CA ILE A 712 35.47 5.59 -34.28
C ILE A 712 36.42 4.73 -35.17
N ALA A 713 37.73 4.79 -34.94
CA ALA A 713 38.69 3.92 -35.64
C ALA A 713 38.67 2.46 -35.15
N GLU A 714 38.45 2.23 -33.84
CA GLU A 714 38.53 0.91 -33.21
C GLU A 714 37.20 0.14 -33.17
N VAL A 715 36.04 0.78 -33.40
CA VAL A 715 34.71 0.09 -33.35
C VAL A 715 34.52 -0.99 -34.42
N ASN A 716 35.35 -0.99 -35.47
CA ASN A 716 35.42 -2.04 -36.49
C ASN A 716 36.63 -2.96 -36.34
N VAL A 717 37.28 -2.93 -35.18
CA VAL A 717 38.35 -3.86 -34.78
C VAL A 717 37.78 -4.77 -33.69
N TYR A 718 38.20 -6.04 -33.70
CA TYR A 718 37.78 -6.99 -32.67
C TYR A 718 38.39 -6.62 -31.32
N SER A 719 37.54 -6.45 -30.31
CA SER A 719 37.88 -6.56 -28.89
C SER A 719 36.74 -7.30 -28.17
N GLU A 720 37.05 -7.98 -27.06
CA GLU A 720 36.04 -8.78 -26.35
C GLU A 720 34.86 -7.90 -25.88
N GLU A 721 35.16 -6.77 -25.22
CA GLU A 721 34.13 -5.86 -24.69
C GLU A 721 33.38 -5.08 -25.78
N ARG A 722 33.90 -5.00 -27.02
CA ARG A 722 33.19 -4.37 -28.15
C ARG A 722 31.92 -5.13 -28.53
N SER A 723 31.81 -6.42 -28.20
CA SER A 723 30.58 -7.19 -28.40
C SER A 723 29.36 -6.59 -27.69
N GLU A 724 29.56 -5.88 -26.58
CA GLU A 724 28.48 -5.16 -25.88
C GLU A 724 27.86 -4.03 -26.71
N LEU A 725 28.59 -3.46 -27.68
CA LEU A 725 28.03 -2.49 -28.63
C LEU A 725 27.13 -3.15 -29.69
N LEU A 726 27.21 -4.46 -29.90
CA LEU A 726 26.26 -5.18 -30.75
C LEU A 726 24.98 -5.51 -29.97
N ASN A 727 25.10 -5.80 -28.68
CA ASN A 727 23.98 -6.11 -27.80
C ASN A 727 23.38 -4.84 -27.17
N VAL A 728 22.74 -4.01 -27.99
CA VAL A 728 22.18 -2.71 -27.56
C VAL A 728 21.19 -2.83 -26.41
N ALA A 729 20.45 -3.94 -26.35
CA ALA A 729 19.50 -4.22 -25.27
C ALA A 729 20.18 -4.34 -23.89
N GLU A 730 21.44 -4.79 -23.86
CA GLU A 730 22.25 -4.96 -22.64
C GLU A 730 23.31 -3.86 -22.47
N PHE A 731 23.33 -2.84 -23.33
CA PHE A 731 24.26 -1.72 -23.22
C PHE A 731 23.83 -0.73 -22.13
N HIS A 732 23.84 -1.19 -20.88
CA HIS A 732 23.56 -0.41 -19.67
C HIS A 732 24.41 -0.94 -18.50
N SER A 733 24.55 -0.14 -17.45
CA SER A 733 25.00 -0.64 -16.15
C SER A 733 23.84 -1.34 -15.42
N TYR A 734 24.13 -2.03 -14.34
CA TYR A 734 23.11 -2.64 -13.49
C TYR A 734 23.51 -2.51 -12.03
N VAL A 735 22.51 -2.46 -11.16
CA VAL A 735 22.70 -2.47 -9.72
C VAL A 735 23.14 -3.87 -9.29
N GLU A 736 24.33 -3.99 -8.67
CA GLU A 736 24.92 -5.27 -8.27
C GLU A 736 24.29 -5.76 -6.95
N THR A 737 23.09 -6.34 -7.03
CA THR A 737 22.34 -6.77 -5.85
C THR A 737 21.79 -8.18 -6.01
N CYS A 738 21.53 -8.83 -4.87
CA CYS A 738 20.89 -10.14 -4.82
C CYS A 738 19.36 -10.03 -4.74
N GLY A 739 18.83 -8.81 -4.84
CA GLY A 739 17.46 -8.46 -4.50
C GLY A 739 17.00 -7.13 -5.10
N PHE A 740 15.76 -6.73 -4.80
CA PHE A 740 15.09 -5.56 -5.36
C PHE A 740 15.65 -4.24 -4.83
N TYR A 741 15.83 -3.29 -5.74
CA TYR A 741 16.17 -1.90 -5.47
C TYR A 741 15.29 -0.97 -6.28
N THR A 742 14.65 -0.04 -5.58
CA THR A 742 13.83 0.97 -6.25
C THR A 742 14.71 2.06 -6.86
N PRO A 743 14.30 2.70 -7.96
CA PRO A 743 15.03 3.82 -8.55
C PRO A 743 15.41 4.91 -7.54
N GLN A 744 14.53 5.16 -6.56
CA GLN A 744 14.77 6.20 -5.55
C GLN A 744 15.85 5.81 -4.55
N GLU A 745 16.02 4.54 -4.25
CA GLU A 745 17.12 4.07 -3.42
C GLU A 745 18.46 4.14 -4.15
N VAL A 746 18.46 3.82 -5.45
CA VAL A 746 19.66 3.97 -6.31
C VAL A 746 20.11 5.43 -6.38
N CYS A 747 19.17 6.38 -6.29
CA CYS A 747 19.47 7.81 -6.25
C CYS A 747 19.86 8.30 -4.85
N ALA A 748 19.14 7.90 -3.79
CA ALA A 748 19.25 8.51 -2.47
C ALA A 748 20.19 7.77 -1.50
N VAL A 749 20.44 6.48 -1.69
CA VAL A 749 21.15 5.62 -0.74
C VAL A 749 22.51 5.19 -1.31
N GLN A 750 23.59 5.80 -0.81
CA GLN A 750 24.95 5.68 -1.38
C GLN A 750 25.63 4.31 -1.25
N SER A 751 24.98 3.30 -0.63
CA SER A 751 25.53 1.93 -0.59
C SER A 751 25.29 1.12 -1.85
N VAL A 752 24.46 1.62 -2.77
CA VAL A 752 24.14 0.92 -4.01
C VAL A 752 25.34 0.99 -4.96
N LYS A 753 25.87 -0.17 -5.35
CA LYS A 753 26.92 -0.29 -6.34
C LYS A 753 26.31 -0.54 -7.70
N GLU A 754 26.63 0.29 -8.67
CA GLU A 754 26.43 -0.03 -10.08
C GLU A 754 27.66 -0.80 -10.59
N ALA A 755 27.42 -1.94 -11.21
CA ALA A 755 28.42 -2.72 -11.92
C ALA A 755 28.30 -2.47 -13.43
N ASN A 756 29.37 -2.79 -14.15
CA ASN A 756 29.45 -2.62 -15.60
C ASN A 756 29.17 -1.17 -16.07
N GLU A 757 29.70 -0.18 -15.33
CA GLU A 757 29.53 1.26 -15.64
C GLU A 757 30.23 1.69 -16.94
N SER A 758 31.26 0.97 -17.36
CA SER A 758 32.06 1.28 -18.54
C SER A 758 32.63 0.03 -19.20
N ILE A 759 32.89 0.14 -20.51
CA ILE A 759 33.64 -0.83 -21.29
C ILE A 759 34.94 -0.21 -21.83
N ASN A 760 35.89 -1.07 -22.19
CA ASN A 760 37.21 -0.76 -22.72
C ASN A 760 37.30 -1.25 -24.16
N ILE A 761 37.49 -0.31 -25.08
CA ILE A 761 37.58 -0.60 -26.51
C ILE A 761 38.99 -0.33 -27.00
N GLY A 762 39.49 -1.20 -27.88
CA GLY A 762 40.84 -1.13 -28.44
C GLY A 762 41.73 -2.27 -27.96
N ASN A 763 43.03 -2.02 -27.88
CA ASN A 763 44.06 -3.02 -27.55
C ASN A 763 44.86 -2.62 -26.31
N GLU A 764 45.73 -3.50 -25.81
CA GLU A 764 46.55 -3.27 -24.60
C GLU A 764 47.37 -1.97 -24.60
N LYS A 765 47.62 -1.35 -25.76
CA LYS A 765 48.37 -0.09 -25.89
C LYS A 765 47.48 1.14 -26.05
N ASN A 766 46.27 0.98 -26.54
CA ASN A 766 45.28 2.04 -26.79
C ASN A 766 43.93 1.59 -26.22
N VAL A 767 43.76 1.73 -24.90
CA VAL A 767 42.50 1.44 -24.22
C VAL A 767 41.65 2.71 -24.19
N ILE A 768 40.47 2.65 -24.78
CA ILE A 768 39.48 3.73 -24.81
C ILE A 768 38.36 3.35 -23.86
N GLN A 769 38.21 4.12 -22.78
CA GLN A 769 37.14 3.89 -21.82
C GLN A 769 35.85 4.58 -22.27
N VAL A 770 34.79 3.79 -22.40
CA VAL A 770 33.45 4.20 -22.79
C VAL A 770 32.53 4.01 -21.59
N TYR A 771 31.89 5.08 -21.12
CA TYR A 771 30.92 5.00 -20.02
C TYR A 771 29.50 4.89 -20.55
N LYS A 772 28.68 4.10 -19.89
CA LYS A 772 27.25 3.94 -20.20
C LYS A 772 26.43 5.01 -19.50
N LEU A 773 25.45 5.59 -20.18
CA LEU A 773 24.57 6.62 -19.60
C LEU A 773 23.26 6.06 -19.00
N VAL A 774 23.04 4.76 -19.13
CA VAL A 774 21.82 4.07 -18.70
C VAL A 774 22.20 3.02 -17.65
N ALA A 775 21.42 2.93 -16.59
CA ALA A 775 21.47 1.87 -15.59
C ALA A 775 20.12 1.15 -15.52
N THR A 776 20.13 -0.06 -14.98
CA THR A 776 18.93 -0.81 -14.65
C THR A 776 18.89 -1.17 -13.17
N CYS A 777 17.69 -1.18 -12.61
CA CYS A 777 17.42 -1.80 -11.32
C CYS A 777 16.13 -2.60 -11.38
N LEU A 778 16.06 -3.67 -10.60
CA LEU A 778 14.88 -4.52 -10.48
C LEU A 778 14.11 -4.12 -9.23
N SER A 779 12.81 -3.92 -9.33
CA SER A 779 11.93 -3.60 -8.20
C SER A 779 10.73 -4.55 -8.17
N GLU A 780 10.20 -4.81 -6.98
CA GLU A 780 8.90 -5.47 -6.83
C GLU A 780 7.81 -4.60 -7.50
N HIS A 781 6.85 -5.23 -8.19
CA HIS A 781 5.75 -4.53 -8.87
C HIS A 781 4.41 -5.25 -8.71
N ILE A 782 3.35 -4.47 -8.48
CA ILE A 782 2.01 -4.95 -8.11
C ILE A 782 1.42 -5.90 -9.16
N GLU A 783 1.62 -5.62 -10.46
CA GLU A 783 0.99 -6.38 -11.55
C GLU A 783 1.88 -7.50 -12.10
N ASN A 784 3.20 -7.31 -12.09
CA ASN A 784 4.14 -8.17 -12.82
C ASN A 784 5.05 -8.99 -11.89
N ILE A 785 4.84 -8.91 -10.57
CA ILE A 785 5.71 -9.45 -9.51
C ILE A 785 7.07 -8.71 -9.47
N GLU A 786 7.70 -8.51 -10.62
CA GLU A 786 8.97 -7.79 -10.80
C GLU A 786 8.84 -6.78 -11.95
N LYS A 787 9.50 -5.63 -11.82
CA LYS A 787 9.64 -4.62 -12.87
C LYS A 787 11.09 -4.15 -12.95
N THR A 788 11.66 -4.21 -14.14
CA THR A 788 12.95 -3.58 -14.44
C THR A 788 12.70 -2.11 -14.78
N PHE A 789 13.43 -1.21 -14.12
CA PHE A 789 13.42 0.21 -14.44
C PHE A 789 14.70 0.60 -15.18
N TYR A 790 14.55 1.40 -16.23
CA TYR A 790 15.66 2.05 -16.93
C TYR A 790 15.83 3.46 -16.40
N LEU A 791 17.00 3.76 -15.84
CA LEU A 791 17.28 5.02 -15.18
C LEU A 791 18.61 5.62 -15.66
N PRO A 792 18.86 6.92 -15.45
CA PRO A 792 20.16 7.52 -15.76
C PRO A 792 21.24 6.84 -14.91
N SER A 793 22.34 6.40 -15.52
CA SER A 793 23.44 5.74 -14.81
C SER A 793 24.11 6.65 -13.77
N ARG A 794 24.93 6.07 -12.89
CA ARG A 794 25.67 6.84 -11.88
C ARG A 794 26.42 8.03 -12.48
N ILE A 795 27.14 7.82 -13.58
CA ILE A 795 27.87 8.91 -14.24
C ILE A 795 26.91 9.95 -14.83
N ALA A 796 25.78 9.54 -15.41
CA ALA A 796 24.77 10.45 -15.91
C ALA A 796 24.18 11.32 -14.78
N ARG A 797 23.86 10.71 -13.63
CA ARG A 797 23.37 11.42 -12.44
C ARG A 797 24.38 12.42 -11.90
N ILE A 798 25.66 12.03 -11.79
CA ILE A 798 26.74 12.92 -11.33
C ILE A 798 26.92 14.11 -12.27
N LEU A 799 26.98 13.87 -13.58
CA LEU A 799 27.20 14.93 -14.58
C LEU A 799 26.06 15.96 -14.60
N THR A 800 24.83 15.52 -14.34
CA THR A 800 23.61 16.32 -14.49
C THR A 800 23.04 16.82 -13.16
N GLY A 801 23.65 16.43 -12.04
CA GLY A 801 23.24 16.83 -10.70
C GLY A 801 21.94 16.18 -10.24
N ILE A 802 21.55 15.02 -10.77
CA ILE A 802 20.36 14.30 -10.33
C ILE A 802 20.57 13.77 -8.91
N THR A 803 19.67 14.14 -8.00
CA THR A 803 19.71 13.73 -6.58
C THR A 803 18.46 12.99 -6.12
N TYR A 804 17.45 12.88 -6.99
CA TYR A 804 16.22 12.13 -6.75
C TYR A 804 15.73 11.50 -8.06
N GLY A 805 15.11 10.32 -7.96
CA GLY A 805 14.49 9.62 -9.08
C GLY A 805 13.50 8.56 -8.65
N ASP A 806 12.23 8.68 -9.00
CA ASP A 806 11.17 7.73 -8.56
C ASP A 806 10.87 6.58 -9.55
N GLY A 807 11.68 6.49 -10.61
CA GLY A 807 11.49 5.54 -11.71
C GLY A 807 10.81 6.14 -12.94
N TYR A 808 10.25 7.34 -12.80
CA TYR A 808 9.50 8.02 -13.85
C TYR A 808 9.97 9.46 -14.05
N GLU A 809 10.28 10.20 -12.98
CA GLU A 809 10.90 11.53 -13.03
C GLU A 809 12.19 11.56 -12.20
N TYR A 810 13.23 12.19 -12.77
CA TYR A 810 14.52 12.40 -12.14
C TYR A 810 14.82 13.88 -12.07
N ILE A 811 15.17 14.38 -10.88
CA ILE A 811 15.33 15.82 -10.62
C ILE A 811 16.69 16.13 -10.03
N ASN A 812 17.13 17.37 -10.23
CA ASN A 812 18.30 17.92 -9.56
C ASN A 812 17.93 18.66 -8.25
N ASP A 813 18.94 19.15 -7.54
CA ASP A 813 18.78 19.92 -6.29
C ASP A 813 18.00 21.24 -6.44
N ASN A 814 17.84 21.74 -7.67
CA ASN A 814 17.04 22.93 -7.98
C ASN A 814 15.56 22.60 -8.22
N ASN A 815 15.15 21.33 -8.03
CA ASN A 815 13.82 20.79 -8.37
C ASN A 815 13.50 20.86 -9.88
N GLU A 816 14.50 20.95 -10.75
CA GLU A 816 14.30 20.88 -12.20
C GLU A 816 14.23 19.42 -12.63
N VAL A 817 13.27 19.08 -13.50
CA VAL A 817 13.18 17.73 -14.07
C VAL A 817 14.26 17.55 -15.12
N VAL A 818 15.20 16.66 -14.85
CA VAL A 818 16.35 16.35 -15.69
C VAL A 818 16.02 15.20 -16.64
N CYS A 819 15.46 14.10 -16.12
CA CYS A 819 15.06 12.96 -16.95
C CYS A 819 13.61 12.56 -16.70
N LYS A 820 12.99 11.95 -17.72
CA LYS A 820 11.67 11.34 -17.66
C LYS A 820 11.72 9.96 -18.29
N TYR A 821 11.10 9.00 -17.63
CA TYR A 821 10.86 7.66 -18.14
C TYR A 821 9.37 7.51 -18.48
N SER A 822 9.08 6.91 -19.63
CA SER A 822 7.73 6.63 -20.10
C SER A 822 7.60 5.17 -20.52
N ASP A 823 6.46 4.57 -20.24
CA ASP A 823 6.15 3.16 -20.51
C ASP A 823 4.73 3.06 -21.10
N VAL A 824 4.64 2.72 -22.38
CA VAL A 824 3.39 2.71 -23.15
C VAL A 824 3.18 1.36 -23.79
N SER A 825 2.04 0.72 -23.52
CA SER A 825 1.64 -0.52 -24.17
C SER A 825 0.24 -0.42 -24.82
N LYS A 826 0.04 -1.07 -25.97
CA LYS A 826 -1.25 -1.18 -26.67
C LYS A 826 -1.45 -2.59 -27.25
N GLY A 827 -2.24 -3.39 -26.55
CA GLY A 827 -2.39 -4.82 -26.85
C GLY A 827 -1.16 -5.61 -26.40
N GLU A 828 -1.09 -6.89 -26.74
CA GLU A 828 -0.03 -7.78 -26.24
C GLU A 828 1.36 -7.53 -26.85
N ASN A 829 1.44 -6.92 -28.05
CA ASN A 829 2.71 -6.88 -28.80
C ASN A 829 3.27 -5.49 -29.10
N ASN A 830 2.46 -4.43 -29.01
CA ASN A 830 2.96 -3.06 -29.21
C ASN A 830 3.35 -2.46 -27.87
N GLN A 831 4.63 -2.14 -27.71
CA GLN A 831 5.14 -1.50 -26.51
C GLN A 831 6.24 -0.49 -26.82
N GLN A 832 6.36 0.52 -25.97
CA GLN A 832 7.46 1.48 -25.99
C GLN A 832 7.87 1.86 -24.57
N GLU A 833 9.15 1.69 -24.28
CA GLU A 833 9.82 2.22 -23.10
C GLU A 833 10.81 3.30 -23.55
N CYS A 834 10.83 4.45 -22.88
CA CYS A 834 11.77 5.51 -23.23
C CYS A 834 12.24 6.29 -22.01
N LEU A 835 13.55 6.43 -21.88
CA LEU A 835 14.19 7.35 -20.94
C LEU A 835 14.72 8.55 -21.72
N GLN A 836 14.16 9.72 -21.46
CA GLN A 836 14.55 10.98 -22.06
C GLN A 836 15.21 11.90 -21.04
N ILE A 837 16.17 12.70 -21.46
CA ILE A 837 16.91 13.68 -20.65
C ILE A 837 16.81 15.07 -21.27
N ASN A 838 16.76 16.11 -20.46
CA ASN A 838 16.76 17.50 -20.90
C ASN A 838 18.01 17.79 -21.76
N SER A 839 17.77 18.22 -23.01
CA SER A 839 18.82 18.45 -24.01
C SER A 839 19.84 19.50 -23.57
N HIS A 840 19.39 20.58 -22.93
CA HIS A 840 20.24 21.70 -22.52
C HIS A 840 21.12 21.35 -21.32
N ILE A 841 20.56 20.66 -20.33
CA ILE A 841 21.32 20.20 -19.14
C ILE A 841 22.39 19.22 -19.60
N LEU A 842 22.04 18.21 -20.38
CA LEU A 842 23.00 17.22 -20.86
C LEU A 842 24.11 17.86 -21.69
N ALA A 843 23.78 18.71 -22.66
CA ALA A 843 24.78 19.34 -23.54
C ALA A 843 25.76 20.22 -22.75
N SER A 844 25.27 20.96 -21.75
CA SER A 844 26.10 21.80 -20.88
C SER A 844 27.02 20.93 -20.02
N SER A 845 26.48 19.90 -19.36
CA SER A 845 27.23 18.96 -18.52
C SER A 845 28.33 18.22 -19.29
N LEU A 846 28.05 17.74 -20.49
CA LEU A 846 29.03 17.05 -21.33
C LEU A 846 30.18 17.98 -21.75
N LYS A 847 29.84 19.21 -22.13
CA LYS A 847 30.83 20.23 -22.54
C LYS A 847 31.74 20.62 -21.38
N GLU A 848 31.18 20.85 -20.20
CA GLU A 848 31.93 21.20 -18.98
C GLU A 848 32.90 20.09 -18.56
N ASN A 849 32.54 18.82 -18.80
CA ASN A 849 33.32 17.66 -18.40
C ASN A 849 34.17 17.04 -19.52
N ASP A 850 34.28 17.70 -20.67
CA ASP A 850 35.03 17.27 -21.85
C ASP A 850 34.65 15.87 -22.39
N TYR A 851 33.35 15.59 -22.41
CA TYR A 851 32.79 14.34 -22.93
C TYR A 851 32.05 14.54 -24.25
N ARG A 852 32.11 13.50 -25.08
CA ARG A 852 31.33 13.35 -26.30
C ARG A 852 30.36 12.19 -26.16
N MET A 853 29.09 12.44 -26.48
CA MET A 853 28.04 11.42 -26.47
C MET A 853 27.89 10.76 -27.85
N PHE A 854 27.57 9.47 -27.84
CA PHE A 854 27.10 8.71 -28.99
C PHE A 854 25.95 7.79 -28.56
N TRP A 855 25.24 7.25 -29.55
CA TRP A 855 24.19 6.26 -29.37
C TRP A 855 24.58 4.95 -30.03
N VAL A 856 24.11 3.87 -29.44
CA VAL A 856 24.06 2.56 -30.08
C VAL A 856 22.61 2.30 -30.44
N PHE A 857 22.35 1.99 -31.71
CA PHE A 857 21.01 1.89 -32.28
C PHE A 857 20.85 0.54 -32.98
N ARG A 858 19.88 -0.28 -32.59
CA ARG A 858 19.58 -1.59 -33.20
C ARG A 858 18.23 -1.55 -33.86
N VAL A 859 18.14 -2.08 -35.07
CA VAL A 859 16.90 -2.33 -35.80
C VAL A 859 16.79 -3.83 -36.01
N TYR A 860 15.74 -4.43 -35.43
CA TYR A 860 15.38 -5.80 -35.66
C TYR A 860 14.07 -5.87 -36.41
N ARG A 861 14.02 -6.70 -37.44
CA ARG A 861 12.81 -6.96 -38.22
C ARG A 861 12.56 -8.46 -38.20
N SER A 862 11.30 -8.83 -38.04
CA SER A 862 10.83 -10.22 -38.10
C SER A 862 9.48 -10.28 -38.81
N PRO A 863 9.11 -11.43 -39.38
CA PRO A 863 7.72 -11.75 -39.66
C PRO A 863 6.91 -11.75 -38.35
N SER A 864 5.65 -11.30 -38.37
CA SER A 864 4.78 -11.45 -37.19
C SER A 864 4.51 -12.94 -36.91
N SER A 865 4.10 -13.28 -35.68
CA SER A 865 3.77 -14.66 -35.28
C SER A 865 2.82 -15.34 -36.28
N LYS A 866 1.83 -14.60 -36.79
CA LYS A 866 0.89 -15.09 -37.81
C LYS A 866 1.57 -15.40 -39.15
N ALA A 867 2.48 -14.55 -39.61
CA ALA A 867 3.23 -14.80 -40.84
C ALA A 867 4.17 -15.99 -40.69
N TYR A 868 4.79 -16.13 -39.51
CA TYR A 868 5.66 -17.25 -39.20
C TYR A 868 4.90 -18.59 -39.15
N GLU A 869 3.70 -18.63 -38.56
CA GLU A 869 2.83 -19.82 -38.59
C GLU A 869 2.42 -20.23 -40.01
N LEU A 870 2.18 -19.26 -40.89
CA LEU A 870 1.71 -19.50 -42.25
C LEU A 870 2.81 -19.93 -43.22
N TYR A 871 4.00 -19.35 -43.12
CA TYR A 871 5.07 -19.52 -44.10
C TYR A 871 6.32 -20.22 -43.53
N GLY A 872 6.52 -20.19 -42.22
CA GLY A 872 7.65 -20.82 -41.54
C GLY A 872 8.99 -20.47 -42.20
N ASN A 873 9.78 -21.50 -42.52
CA ASN A 873 11.11 -21.36 -43.09
C ASN A 873 11.14 -20.91 -44.57
N ASP A 874 9.98 -20.70 -45.21
CA ASP A 874 9.90 -20.23 -46.60
C ASP A 874 10.18 -18.71 -46.72
N ILE A 875 10.24 -18.00 -45.59
CA ILE A 875 10.60 -16.58 -45.50
C ILE A 875 11.80 -16.40 -44.55
N THR A 876 12.54 -15.32 -44.76
CA THR A 876 13.66 -14.90 -43.91
C THR A 876 13.17 -14.75 -42.48
N HIS A 877 13.85 -15.43 -41.56
CA HIS A 877 13.50 -15.46 -40.15
C HIS A 877 13.57 -14.07 -39.51
N ASP A 878 14.68 -13.36 -39.70
CA ASP A 878 14.91 -12.04 -39.13
C ASP A 878 16.04 -11.28 -39.84
N THR A 879 16.07 -9.96 -39.63
CA THR A 879 17.22 -9.12 -39.96
C THR A 879 17.55 -8.22 -38.80
N ASP A 880 18.82 -8.17 -38.43
CA ASP A 880 19.32 -7.44 -37.28
C ASP A 880 20.49 -6.54 -37.68
N ARG A 881 20.37 -5.24 -37.42
CA ARG A 881 21.35 -4.23 -37.82
C ARG A 881 21.59 -3.25 -36.68
N SER A 882 22.84 -3.14 -36.25
CA SER A 882 23.26 -2.22 -35.20
C SER A 882 24.14 -1.10 -35.75
N TYR A 883 24.05 0.09 -35.16
CA TYR A 883 24.77 1.28 -35.58
C TYR A 883 25.33 2.03 -34.37
N ILE A 884 26.51 2.62 -34.54
CA ILE A 884 26.95 3.74 -33.69
C ILE A 884 26.55 5.02 -34.38
N VAL A 885 25.90 5.93 -33.67
CA VAL A 885 25.39 7.20 -34.19
C VAL A 885 25.89 8.36 -33.34
N TRP A 886 26.28 9.47 -33.96
CA TRP A 886 26.68 10.71 -33.28
C TRP A 886 26.31 11.93 -34.13
N PHE A 887 26.42 13.14 -33.56
CA PHE A 887 26.17 14.39 -34.28
C PHE A 887 27.44 15.23 -34.42
N ASP A 888 27.62 15.81 -35.62
CA ASP A 888 28.56 16.89 -35.95
C ASP A 888 27.75 18.08 -36.47
N GLU A 889 27.76 19.23 -35.78
CA GLU A 889 27.10 20.46 -36.25
C GLU A 889 25.67 20.21 -36.80
N GLU A 890 24.83 19.55 -35.99
CA GLU A 890 23.44 19.10 -36.28
C GLU A 890 23.26 17.98 -37.32
N LYS A 891 24.33 17.45 -37.93
CA LYS A 891 24.23 16.32 -38.87
C LYS A 891 24.50 15.00 -38.19
N SER A 892 23.56 14.06 -38.32
CA SER A 892 23.78 12.68 -37.87
C SER A 892 24.84 11.99 -38.71
N ARG A 893 25.86 11.45 -38.05
CA ARG A 893 26.86 10.52 -38.59
C ARG A 893 26.64 9.15 -37.99
N TYR A 894 26.99 8.10 -38.73
CA TYR A 894 26.85 6.75 -38.24
C TYR A 894 27.87 5.78 -38.84
N ILE A 895 28.11 4.68 -38.12
CA ILE A 895 28.81 3.48 -38.59
C ILE A 895 27.90 2.29 -38.34
N GLU A 896 27.65 1.48 -39.37
CA GLU A 896 26.97 0.18 -39.20
C GLU A 896 27.96 -0.83 -38.60
N LEU A 897 27.62 -1.36 -37.43
CA LEU A 897 28.40 -2.37 -36.73
C LEU A 897 28.19 -3.72 -37.39
N LYS A 898 29.29 -4.35 -37.79
CA LYS A 898 29.28 -5.73 -38.28
C LYS A 898 29.71 -6.68 -37.19
N GLU A 899 29.28 -7.94 -37.28
CA GLU A 899 29.95 -9.02 -36.56
C GLU A 899 31.39 -9.16 -37.07
N ILE A 900 32.33 -9.32 -36.15
CA ILE A 900 33.76 -9.44 -36.43
C ILE A 900 34.22 -10.66 -35.65
N GLU A 901 34.76 -11.65 -36.35
CA GLU A 901 35.32 -12.83 -35.70
C GLU A 901 36.66 -12.50 -35.02
N PRO A 902 36.98 -13.13 -33.88
CA PRO A 902 38.30 -13.04 -33.29
C PRO A 902 39.36 -13.46 -34.31
N VAL A 903 40.43 -12.68 -34.42
CA VAL A 903 41.59 -13.07 -35.24
C VAL A 903 42.25 -14.27 -34.55
N ILE A 904 41.95 -15.48 -35.02
CA ILE A 904 42.62 -16.70 -34.55
C ILE A 904 44.08 -16.61 -35.02
N VAL A 905 44.99 -16.35 -34.09
CA VAL A 905 46.43 -16.43 -34.35
C VAL A 905 46.76 -17.90 -34.65
N GLU A 906 47.36 -18.18 -35.82
CA GLU A 906 47.67 -19.52 -36.37
C GLU A 906 48.54 -20.44 -35.49
N ASN A 907 48.84 -20.09 -34.23
CA ASN A 907 49.66 -20.91 -33.33
C ASN A 907 48.88 -21.78 -32.33
N ASN A 908 47.54 -21.87 -32.41
CA ASN A 908 46.73 -22.69 -31.48
C ASN A 908 46.06 -23.93 -32.11
N ASN A 909 46.67 -24.53 -33.13
CA ASN A 909 46.21 -25.83 -33.66
C ASN A 909 46.27 -26.99 -32.63
N ASP A 910 46.94 -26.81 -31.49
CA ASP A 910 47.01 -27.82 -30.43
C ASP A 910 45.76 -27.85 -29.51
N TYR A 911 44.96 -26.77 -29.47
CA TYR A 911 43.78 -26.72 -28.60
C TYR A 911 42.55 -27.38 -29.23
N VAL A 912 42.37 -27.22 -30.55
CA VAL A 912 41.26 -27.84 -31.30
C VAL A 912 41.41 -29.37 -31.39
N LEU A 913 42.65 -29.88 -31.35
CA LEU A 913 42.91 -31.32 -31.30
C LEU A 913 42.68 -31.95 -29.90
N LYS A 914 42.78 -31.18 -28.81
CA LYS A 914 42.55 -31.70 -27.44
C LYS A 914 41.09 -31.82 -27.05
N VAL A 915 40.20 -30.97 -27.60
CA VAL A 915 38.76 -31.02 -27.28
C VAL A 915 38.06 -32.20 -27.97
N LYS A 916 38.59 -32.69 -29.10
CA LYS A 916 38.06 -33.88 -29.79
C LYS A 916 38.33 -35.22 -29.09
N TYR A 917 39.24 -35.26 -28.11
CA TYR A 917 39.55 -36.48 -27.34
C TYR A 917 38.72 -36.63 -26.06
N LEU A 918 37.86 -35.66 -25.73
CA LEU A 918 37.02 -35.69 -24.52
C LEU A 918 35.56 -36.08 -24.81
N TYR A 919 35.20 -36.36 -26.07
CA TYR A 919 33.86 -36.75 -26.50
C TYR A 919 33.86 -37.99 -27.41
N ASP A 920 34.80 -38.92 -27.21
CA ASP A 920 34.69 -40.33 -27.62
C ASP A 920 34.75 -41.25 -26.39
#